data_AF-A0A3D0XKZ5-F1
#
_entry.id   AF-A0A3D0XKZ5-F1
#
_cell.length_a   1.000
_cell.length_b   1.000
_cell.length_c   1.000
_cell.angle_alpha   90.00
_cell.angle_beta   90.00
_cell.angle_gamma   90.00
#
_symmetry.space_group_name_H-M   'P 1'
#
loop_
_entity.id
_entity.type
_entity.pdbx_description
1 polymer ?
#
loop_
_entity_poly.entity_id
_entity_poly.type
_entity_poly.pdbx_seq_one_letter_code
_entity_poly.pdbx_strand_id
1 'polypeptide(L)'
;QETYPISKPHPWRSRRYDDPGFSKYYTDRYGKAESFPNGYFTSACSPFIYRDSVYPAIYHGSNFSCEPAQNLIHHSTLQWQGTHLRLQRGGSKTTPEEVLRWALIEQAKPIPELPQASPWQVLGPIKGDDKTTLFETAFGPEKEIAWSETIQGKGWVEQPAYKDGSVIDLGLPEQSAVYLRRTLHSKQAVALTLSLGSNDSIQCWLNGRVLLENNVNRSAAPAQERVPLSLKAGENTLIMKIVNGTNASGFYFRLQASPLGPEVTAILQKPSDQWTQQDRSLLTQTHQRLAAESSKTEFLASPDIWFHPMNLTHGPDGCIYITDFYREIIEDYSAIPRYLQQQYGLIHGKDHGRIWRLTHQGSVLSRHANLSILSHQQLVARLASERVWERETAQRLLIENPAGEVAPDITSHLMADSKAESAINALYTLEGMNALTPQAMQRALEHPEWSVRRHALRVGDRKAPGDPIHEVTARWLEDITHYVHQPRLLIQLALSLGSFQGSQALNGLAYLAHEHGELPWMDIAILSSSYHREDSLLGRLLLLQPTGSSLSERLVEILALRKDALQARKAMAVVESLAKGQARQLYRAMLASSLEQDRPIDRLVMEAPQAPDEATLEEVERKLPRFLKALNTSDEAETSGRDLFKDHCAACHQARGIGTMAGPNLDSEFQRAPETILRDMLFPHETITQGFETVHLEMKEGADVMGLLASESPTSLTLRFPGGSQRTFLRKQIAHIHEYHLSMMPAQFASVLKPNEAAAIISFLRQNEATP
;
A
#
# COMPACT_ATOMS: atom_id res chain seq x y z
N GLN A 1 -11.41 -14.16 -13.19
CA GLN A 1 -11.72 -14.19 -14.64
C GLN A 1 -11.72 -15.64 -15.08
N GLU A 2 -12.72 -16.09 -15.84
CA GLU A 2 -12.71 -17.44 -16.43
C GLU A 2 -11.54 -17.58 -17.40
N THR A 3 -10.99 -18.79 -17.51
CA THR A 3 -9.96 -19.16 -18.49
C THR A 3 -10.48 -20.28 -19.39
N TYR A 4 -9.93 -20.37 -20.59
CA TYR A 4 -10.36 -21.37 -21.59
C TYR A 4 -9.20 -22.28 -22.00
N PRO A 5 -8.68 -23.13 -21.09
CA PRO A 5 -7.64 -24.11 -21.41
C PRO A 5 -8.17 -25.16 -22.38
N ILE A 6 -7.28 -25.69 -23.23
CA ILE A 6 -7.59 -26.83 -24.12
C ILE A 6 -7.00 -28.15 -23.61
N SER A 7 -6.10 -28.10 -22.63
CA SER A 7 -5.64 -29.28 -21.91
C SER A 7 -6.72 -29.80 -20.97
N LYS A 8 -6.69 -31.11 -20.71
CA LYS A 8 -7.42 -31.66 -19.57
C LYS A 8 -6.73 -31.21 -18.28
N PRO A 9 -7.47 -31.00 -17.16
CA PRO A 9 -6.82 -30.75 -15.88
C PRO A 9 -5.88 -31.93 -15.56
N HIS A 10 -4.75 -31.63 -14.93
CA HIS A 10 -3.83 -32.68 -14.51
C HIS A 10 -4.57 -33.67 -13.59
N PRO A 11 -4.44 -35.01 -13.77
CA PRO A 11 -5.24 -35.98 -13.02
C PRO A 11 -5.23 -35.82 -11.49
N TRP A 12 -4.08 -35.43 -10.90
CA TRP A 12 -3.98 -35.19 -9.46
C TRP A 12 -4.84 -33.99 -8.99
N ARG A 13 -5.04 -32.95 -9.82
CA ARG A 13 -5.90 -31.80 -9.46
C ARG A 13 -7.36 -32.20 -9.36
N SER A 14 -7.83 -33.01 -10.29
CA SER A 14 -9.19 -33.56 -10.23
C SER A 14 -9.37 -34.42 -8.97
N ARG A 15 -8.43 -35.33 -8.70
CA ARG A 15 -8.48 -36.16 -7.48
C ARG A 15 -8.41 -35.35 -6.18
N ARG A 16 -7.61 -34.27 -6.17
CA ARG A 16 -7.54 -33.35 -5.03
C ARG A 16 -8.85 -32.60 -4.82
N TYR A 17 -9.49 -32.17 -5.90
CA TYR A 17 -10.80 -31.51 -5.83
C TYR A 17 -11.90 -32.47 -5.38
N ASP A 18 -11.82 -33.75 -5.75
CA ASP A 18 -12.75 -34.78 -5.32
C ASP A 18 -12.51 -35.24 -3.85
N ASP A 19 -11.37 -34.88 -3.24
CA ASP A 19 -11.07 -35.17 -1.83
C ASP A 19 -11.91 -34.26 -0.91
N PRO A 20 -12.84 -34.80 -0.10
CA PRO A 20 -13.77 -33.97 0.69
C PRO A 20 -13.08 -33.11 1.74
N GLY A 21 -11.97 -33.58 2.32
CA GLY A 21 -11.24 -32.84 3.36
C GLY A 21 -10.40 -31.73 2.78
N PHE A 22 -9.68 -32.03 1.70
CA PHE A 22 -8.79 -31.07 1.05
C PHE A 22 -9.56 -30.02 0.26
N SER A 23 -10.58 -30.44 -0.49
CA SER A 23 -11.44 -29.55 -1.27
C SER A 23 -12.21 -28.57 -0.40
N LYS A 24 -12.75 -29.03 0.74
CA LYS A 24 -13.39 -28.15 1.72
C LYS A 24 -12.40 -27.10 2.25
N TYR A 25 -11.20 -27.51 2.68
CA TYR A 25 -10.19 -26.59 3.19
C TYR A 25 -9.83 -25.47 2.17
N TYR A 26 -9.62 -25.83 0.91
CA TYR A 26 -9.30 -24.84 -0.13
C TYR A 26 -10.51 -23.98 -0.52
N THR A 27 -11.69 -24.59 -0.64
CA THR A 27 -12.90 -23.86 -1.04
C THR A 27 -13.31 -22.85 0.02
N ASP A 28 -13.25 -23.21 1.31
CA ASP A 28 -13.60 -22.31 2.41
C ASP A 28 -12.60 -21.14 2.52
N ARG A 29 -11.31 -21.40 2.24
CA ARG A 29 -10.24 -20.42 2.47
C ARG A 29 -9.96 -19.51 1.27
N TYR A 30 -10.03 -20.07 0.06
CA TYR A 30 -9.64 -19.40 -1.18
C TYR A 30 -10.79 -19.27 -2.18
N GLY A 31 -11.95 -19.88 -1.88
CA GLY A 31 -13.12 -19.84 -2.73
C GLY A 31 -13.16 -20.95 -3.78
N LYS A 32 -14.33 -21.08 -4.40
CA LYS A 32 -14.61 -22.13 -5.40
C LYS A 32 -13.74 -21.99 -6.65
N ALA A 33 -13.49 -20.77 -7.13
CA ALA A 33 -12.71 -20.53 -8.34
C ALA A 33 -11.25 -21.03 -8.22
N GLU A 34 -10.61 -20.81 -7.07
CA GLU A 34 -9.23 -21.28 -6.78
C GLU A 34 -9.15 -22.79 -6.53
N SER A 35 -10.29 -23.43 -6.23
CA SER A 35 -10.35 -24.85 -5.90
C SER A 35 -10.68 -25.72 -7.12
N PHE A 36 -11.35 -25.15 -8.14
CA PHE A 36 -11.72 -25.87 -9.35
C PHE A 36 -10.48 -26.28 -10.16
N PRO A 37 -10.39 -27.54 -10.64
CA PRO A 37 -9.21 -28.02 -11.34
C PRO A 37 -8.84 -27.22 -12.59
N ASN A 38 -9.83 -26.66 -13.28
CA ASN A 38 -9.67 -25.85 -14.50
C ASN A 38 -10.75 -24.76 -14.62
N GLY A 39 -10.50 -23.78 -15.49
CA GLY A 39 -11.50 -22.81 -15.95
C GLY A 39 -11.45 -21.45 -15.25
N TYR A 40 -10.52 -21.28 -14.31
CA TYR A 40 -10.25 -20.01 -13.64
C TYR A 40 -8.74 -19.77 -13.59
N PHE A 41 -8.36 -18.50 -13.47
CA PHE A 41 -7.00 -18.17 -13.06
C PHE A 41 -6.74 -18.67 -11.64
N THR A 42 -5.66 -19.41 -11.47
CA THR A 42 -5.12 -19.84 -10.17
C THR A 42 -3.77 -19.18 -9.88
N SER A 43 -3.04 -18.80 -10.93
CA SER A 43 -1.82 -18.01 -10.82
C SER A 43 -1.59 -17.16 -12.07
N ALA A 44 -0.96 -15.99 -11.93
CA ALA A 44 -0.56 -15.14 -13.04
C ALA A 44 0.95 -14.94 -13.00
N CYS A 45 1.68 -15.73 -13.78
CA CYS A 45 3.13 -15.61 -13.90
C CYS A 45 3.50 -14.63 -15.03
N SER A 46 4.60 -13.91 -14.86
CA SER A 46 5.19 -13.04 -15.88
C SER A 46 4.20 -12.13 -16.62
N PRO A 47 3.49 -11.22 -15.91
CA PRO A 47 2.75 -10.16 -16.59
C PRO A 47 3.71 -9.33 -17.45
N PHE A 48 3.55 -9.44 -18.76
CA PHE A 48 4.48 -8.95 -19.76
C PHE A 48 3.78 -8.00 -20.72
N ILE A 49 4.27 -6.76 -20.78
CA ILE A 49 3.73 -5.75 -21.68
C ILE A 49 4.50 -5.77 -22.98
N TYR A 50 3.84 -6.13 -24.08
CA TYR A 50 4.49 -6.16 -25.37
C TYR A 50 4.66 -4.74 -25.93
N ARG A 51 5.91 -4.25 -25.95
CA ARG A 51 6.29 -2.90 -26.40
C ARG A 51 7.04 -2.86 -27.74
N ASP A 52 7.20 -4.00 -28.41
CA ASP A 52 7.97 -4.09 -29.67
C ASP A 52 7.04 -3.97 -30.89
N SER A 53 7.58 -3.91 -32.10
CA SER A 53 6.87 -3.60 -33.35
C SER A 53 6.74 -4.75 -34.34
N VAL A 54 7.24 -5.96 -34.01
CA VAL A 54 7.08 -7.13 -34.90
C VAL A 54 5.64 -7.55 -35.01
N TYR A 55 4.92 -7.59 -33.88
CA TYR A 55 3.54 -8.03 -33.89
C TYR A 55 2.65 -6.92 -34.46
N PRO A 56 1.45 -7.28 -34.96
CA PRO A 56 0.46 -6.28 -35.35
C PRO A 56 0.18 -5.27 -34.23
N ALA A 57 -0.03 -4.02 -34.59
CA ALA A 57 -0.22 -2.89 -33.66
C ALA A 57 -1.30 -3.10 -32.58
N ILE A 58 -2.28 -3.99 -32.82
CA ILE A 58 -3.30 -4.36 -31.83
C ILE A 58 -2.72 -5.03 -30.57
N TYR A 59 -1.53 -5.61 -30.65
CA TYR A 59 -0.85 -6.23 -29.50
C TYR A 59 0.13 -5.27 -28.81
N HIS A 60 0.38 -4.08 -29.37
CA HIS A 60 1.26 -3.11 -28.75
C HIS A 60 0.64 -2.59 -27.45
N GLY A 61 1.44 -2.54 -26.39
CA GLY A 61 0.98 -2.16 -25.05
C GLY A 61 0.04 -3.17 -24.40
N SER A 62 -0.22 -4.32 -25.02
CA SER A 62 -1.03 -5.38 -24.43
C SER A 62 -0.27 -6.16 -23.37
N ASN A 63 -1.00 -6.63 -22.37
CA ASN A 63 -0.50 -7.54 -21.35
C ASN A 63 -0.67 -9.00 -21.80
N PHE A 64 0.40 -9.77 -21.66
CA PHE A 64 0.40 -11.22 -21.75
C PHE A 64 0.78 -11.79 -20.39
N SER A 65 0.03 -12.77 -19.90
CA SER A 65 0.30 -13.40 -18.60
C SER A 65 0.25 -14.90 -18.75
N CYS A 66 1.28 -15.56 -18.21
CA CYS A 66 1.30 -17.01 -18.16
C CYS A 66 0.32 -17.51 -17.09
N GLU A 67 -0.42 -18.55 -17.43
CA GLU A 67 -1.11 -19.40 -16.46
C GLU A 67 -0.51 -20.82 -16.55
N PRO A 68 0.57 -21.09 -15.80
CA PRO A 68 1.22 -22.39 -15.81
C PRO A 68 0.29 -23.53 -15.41
N ALA A 69 -0.59 -23.32 -14.44
CA ALA A 69 -1.47 -24.38 -13.95
C ALA A 69 -2.50 -24.77 -15.01
N GLN A 70 -2.97 -23.79 -15.78
CA GLN A 70 -3.95 -24.00 -16.85
C GLN A 70 -3.31 -24.22 -18.23
N ASN A 71 -1.97 -24.36 -18.29
CA ASN A 71 -1.19 -24.62 -19.50
C ASN A 71 -1.45 -23.60 -20.65
N LEU A 72 -1.52 -22.32 -20.33
CA LEU A 72 -1.88 -21.27 -21.30
C LEU A 72 -1.15 -19.94 -21.08
N ILE A 73 -1.21 -19.07 -22.08
CA ILE A 73 -0.86 -17.65 -22.00
C ILE A 73 -2.11 -16.85 -22.33
N HIS A 74 -2.52 -16.03 -21.37
CA HIS A 74 -3.63 -15.11 -21.50
C HIS A 74 -3.17 -13.81 -22.16
N HIS A 75 -4.04 -13.21 -22.97
CA HIS A 75 -3.87 -11.88 -23.54
C HIS A 75 -4.95 -10.94 -23.01
N SER A 76 -4.53 -9.75 -22.60
CA SER A 76 -5.42 -8.68 -22.20
C SER A 76 -4.94 -7.34 -22.74
N THR A 77 -5.87 -6.48 -23.12
CA THR A 77 -5.60 -5.09 -23.46
C THR A 77 -5.64 -4.24 -22.19
N LEU A 78 -4.82 -3.17 -22.17
CA LEU A 78 -4.70 -2.26 -21.05
C LEU A 78 -5.39 -0.93 -21.35
N GLN A 79 -6.26 -0.50 -20.45
CA GLN A 79 -6.87 0.82 -20.49
C GLN A 79 -6.66 1.54 -19.17
N TRP A 80 -6.04 2.72 -19.22
CA TRP A 80 -5.96 3.60 -18.05
C TRP A 80 -7.29 4.32 -17.85
N GLN A 81 -7.77 4.35 -16.60
CA GLN A 81 -8.92 5.14 -16.15
C GLN A 81 -8.48 5.95 -14.92
N GLY A 82 -8.02 7.18 -15.16
CA GLY A 82 -7.37 7.98 -14.12
C GLY A 82 -6.10 7.30 -13.60
N THR A 83 -6.08 6.96 -12.32
CA THR A 83 -4.99 6.20 -11.67
C THR A 83 -5.19 4.69 -11.73
N HIS A 84 -6.37 4.21 -12.13
CA HIS A 84 -6.66 2.78 -12.26
C HIS A 84 -6.21 2.23 -13.62
N LEU A 85 -5.76 0.97 -13.59
CA LEU A 85 -5.49 0.19 -14.79
C LEU A 85 -6.57 -0.87 -14.92
N ARG A 86 -7.34 -0.81 -16.00
CA ARG A 86 -8.32 -1.82 -16.35
C ARG A 86 -7.70 -2.78 -17.36
N LEU A 87 -7.66 -4.06 -16.99
CA LEU A 87 -7.36 -5.15 -17.90
C LEU A 87 -8.67 -5.63 -18.51
N GLN A 88 -8.67 -5.84 -19.81
CA GLN A 88 -9.78 -6.44 -20.51
C GLN A 88 -9.25 -7.63 -21.32
N ARG A 89 -9.98 -8.75 -21.33
CA ARG A 89 -9.64 -9.89 -22.19
C ARG A 89 -9.37 -9.36 -23.61
N GLY A 90 -8.28 -9.82 -24.20
CA GLY A 90 -7.91 -9.49 -25.56
C GLY A 90 -8.73 -10.30 -26.56
N GLY A 91 -9.06 -9.69 -27.69
CA GLY A 91 -9.75 -10.34 -28.81
C GLY A 91 -8.93 -10.25 -30.10
N SER A 92 -9.39 -10.95 -31.13
CA SER A 92 -8.81 -10.90 -32.48
C SER A 92 -8.88 -9.50 -33.09
N LYS A 93 -8.01 -9.22 -34.07
CA LYS A 93 -8.07 -8.00 -34.88
C LYS A 93 -9.43 -7.89 -35.55
N THR A 94 -10.17 -6.82 -35.26
CA THR A 94 -11.42 -6.48 -35.96
C THR A 94 -11.11 -5.54 -37.11
N THR A 95 -11.61 -5.80 -38.32
CA THR A 95 -11.44 -4.87 -39.45
C THR A 95 -12.45 -3.72 -39.38
N PRO A 96 -12.16 -2.55 -40.00
CA PRO A 96 -13.13 -1.47 -40.11
C PRO A 96 -14.45 -1.91 -40.77
N GLU A 97 -14.41 -2.83 -41.74
CA GLU A 97 -15.60 -3.38 -42.39
C GLU A 97 -16.44 -4.25 -41.44
N GLU A 98 -15.79 -5.07 -40.61
CA GLU A 98 -16.48 -5.88 -39.59
C GLU A 98 -17.17 -4.99 -38.56
N VAL A 99 -16.47 -3.96 -38.07
CA VAL A 99 -17.03 -2.99 -37.12
C VAL A 99 -18.21 -2.24 -37.75
N LEU A 100 -18.09 -1.80 -39.00
CA LEU A 100 -19.17 -1.12 -39.70
C LEU A 100 -20.39 -2.03 -39.87
N ARG A 101 -20.19 -3.28 -40.31
CA ARG A 101 -21.27 -4.27 -40.47
C ARG A 101 -21.97 -4.52 -39.14
N TRP A 102 -21.20 -4.73 -38.07
CA TRP A 102 -21.74 -4.89 -36.72
C TRP A 102 -22.55 -3.66 -36.28
N ALA A 103 -21.99 -2.45 -36.44
CA ALA A 103 -22.64 -1.22 -36.02
C ALA A 103 -23.96 -0.98 -36.75
N LEU A 104 -24.02 -1.26 -38.06
CA LEU A 104 -25.26 -1.17 -38.83
C LEU A 104 -26.32 -2.18 -38.38
N ILE A 105 -25.91 -3.40 -37.98
CA ILE A 105 -26.82 -4.40 -37.40
C ILE A 105 -27.35 -3.91 -36.04
N GLU A 106 -26.50 -3.34 -35.18
CA GLU A 106 -26.93 -2.79 -33.88
C GLU A 106 -27.82 -1.56 -34.03
N GLN A 107 -27.55 -0.68 -35.00
CA GLN A 107 -28.36 0.49 -35.33
C GLN A 107 -29.79 0.11 -35.76
N ALA A 108 -29.96 -1.02 -36.45
CA ALA A 108 -31.28 -1.49 -36.89
C ALA A 108 -32.13 -2.09 -35.75
N LYS A 109 -31.55 -2.34 -34.55
CA LYS A 109 -32.30 -2.89 -33.43
C LYS A 109 -33.15 -1.79 -32.76
N PRO A 110 -34.43 -2.05 -32.46
CA PRO A 110 -35.24 -1.09 -31.72
C PRO A 110 -34.66 -0.90 -30.31
N ILE A 111 -34.54 0.35 -29.87
CA ILE A 111 -34.11 0.66 -28.51
C ILE A 111 -35.30 0.44 -27.58
N PRO A 112 -35.20 -0.48 -26.62
CA PRO A 112 -36.31 -0.75 -25.71
C PRO A 112 -36.58 0.44 -24.79
N GLU A 113 -37.87 0.71 -24.54
CA GLU A 113 -38.31 1.67 -23.52
C GLU A 113 -37.93 1.14 -22.12
N LEU A 114 -37.34 2.01 -21.29
CA LEU A 114 -37.02 1.66 -19.90
C LEU A 114 -38.30 1.57 -19.05
N PRO A 115 -38.39 0.61 -18.12
CA PRO A 115 -39.55 0.47 -17.25
C PRO A 115 -39.62 1.62 -16.25
N GLN A 116 -40.83 1.89 -15.74
CA GLN A 116 -41.00 2.81 -14.63
C GLN A 116 -40.56 2.11 -13.33
N ALA A 117 -39.65 2.73 -12.57
CA ALA A 117 -39.17 2.21 -11.31
C ALA A 117 -39.85 2.91 -10.12
N SER A 118 -40.29 2.12 -9.14
CA SER A 118 -40.75 2.63 -7.84
C SER A 118 -39.58 3.12 -6.98
N PRO A 119 -39.82 3.95 -5.94
CA PRO A 119 -38.80 4.28 -4.94
C PRO A 119 -38.14 3.03 -4.35
N TRP A 120 -36.89 3.17 -3.93
CA TRP A 120 -36.18 2.10 -3.25
C TRP A 120 -36.82 1.83 -1.88
N GLN A 121 -36.85 0.57 -1.47
CA GLN A 121 -37.20 0.16 -0.12
C GLN A 121 -36.04 -0.64 0.46
N VAL A 122 -35.74 -0.40 1.73
CA VAL A 122 -34.55 -0.89 2.42
C VAL A 122 -34.93 -1.64 3.67
N LEU A 123 -34.29 -2.77 3.93
CA LEU A 123 -34.48 -3.56 5.14
C LEU A 123 -33.11 -3.94 5.72
N GLY A 124 -32.81 -3.43 6.92
CA GLY A 124 -31.57 -3.62 7.64
C GLY A 124 -31.22 -2.39 8.49
N PRO A 125 -29.98 -2.26 8.99
CA PRO A 125 -28.90 -3.25 8.87
C PRO A 125 -29.20 -4.53 9.67
N ILE A 126 -28.84 -5.67 9.10
CA ILE A 126 -28.86 -7.00 9.72
C ILE A 126 -27.44 -7.27 10.20
N LYS A 127 -27.27 -7.53 11.51
CA LYS A 127 -25.94 -7.83 12.07
C LYS A 127 -25.64 -9.32 11.99
N GLY A 128 -24.38 -9.65 11.75
CA GLY A 128 -23.88 -11.02 11.81
C GLY A 128 -22.44 -11.04 12.31
N ASP A 129 -21.90 -12.25 12.45
CA ASP A 129 -20.56 -12.46 13.01
C ASP A 129 -19.47 -12.05 12.01
N ASP A 130 -19.60 -12.49 10.75
CA ASP A 130 -18.69 -12.14 9.67
C ASP A 130 -19.39 -12.01 8.31
N LYS A 131 -18.73 -11.30 7.40
CA LYS A 131 -19.21 -10.99 6.05
C LYS A 131 -19.55 -12.24 5.22
N THR A 132 -18.75 -13.31 5.29
CA THR A 132 -18.97 -14.50 4.47
C THR A 132 -20.20 -15.25 4.97
N THR A 133 -20.33 -15.41 6.28
CA THR A 133 -21.52 -16.01 6.88
C THR A 133 -22.78 -15.19 6.57
N LEU A 134 -22.70 -13.86 6.65
CA LEU A 134 -23.79 -12.96 6.26
C LEU A 134 -24.17 -13.10 4.78
N PHE A 135 -23.19 -13.28 3.89
CA PHE A 135 -23.44 -13.49 2.47
C PHE A 135 -24.18 -14.79 2.20
N GLU A 136 -23.70 -15.90 2.78
CA GLU A 136 -24.25 -17.24 2.56
C GLU A 136 -25.58 -17.49 3.26
N THR A 137 -25.83 -16.81 4.38
CA THR A 137 -27.06 -17.01 5.16
C THR A 137 -28.24 -16.33 4.47
N ALA A 138 -29.28 -17.12 4.18
CA ALA A 138 -30.57 -16.62 3.72
C ALA A 138 -31.38 -16.08 4.89
N PHE A 139 -31.53 -14.75 4.97
CA PHE A 139 -32.29 -14.08 6.04
C PHE A 139 -33.72 -13.73 5.63
N GLY A 140 -34.04 -13.71 4.32
CA GLY A 140 -35.39 -13.36 3.88
C GLY A 140 -35.71 -13.87 2.47
N PRO A 141 -35.75 -12.99 1.46
CA PRO A 141 -36.35 -13.27 0.15
C PRO A 141 -35.64 -14.36 -0.67
N GLU A 142 -34.49 -14.85 -0.22
CA GLU A 142 -33.78 -15.98 -0.84
C GLU A 142 -34.49 -17.34 -0.63
N LYS A 143 -35.38 -17.44 0.37
CA LYS A 143 -36.21 -18.64 0.59
C LYS A 143 -37.62 -18.44 0.05
N GLU A 144 -38.37 -17.52 0.66
CA GLU A 144 -39.73 -17.19 0.29
C GLU A 144 -39.99 -15.71 0.56
N ILE A 145 -40.77 -15.07 -0.31
CA ILE A 145 -40.94 -13.62 -0.32
C ILE A 145 -42.14 -13.26 0.58
N ALA A 146 -41.90 -13.18 1.89
CA ALA A 146 -42.89 -12.73 2.86
C ALA A 146 -42.74 -11.22 3.16
N TRP A 147 -43.49 -10.39 2.42
CA TRP A 147 -43.31 -8.93 2.42
C TRP A 147 -43.66 -8.20 3.72
N SER A 148 -44.40 -8.86 4.60
CA SER A 148 -44.81 -8.34 5.91
C SER A 148 -43.85 -8.73 7.04
N GLU A 149 -42.85 -9.56 6.77
CA GLU A 149 -41.94 -10.04 7.81
C GLU A 149 -40.87 -9.02 8.17
N THR A 150 -40.48 -9.05 9.43
CA THR A 150 -39.33 -8.30 9.94
C THR A 150 -38.14 -9.23 10.10
N ILE A 151 -36.95 -8.81 9.67
CA ILE A 151 -35.70 -9.55 9.91
C ILE A 151 -34.95 -8.83 11.03
N GLN A 152 -34.63 -9.55 12.11
CA GLN A 152 -34.04 -8.96 13.32
C GLN A 152 -34.83 -7.73 13.84
N GLY A 153 -36.17 -7.77 13.74
CA GLY A 153 -37.05 -6.67 14.13
C GLY A 153 -37.03 -5.44 13.19
N LYS A 154 -36.40 -5.55 12.01
CA LYS A 154 -36.36 -4.50 10.99
C LYS A 154 -37.33 -4.82 9.85
N GLY A 155 -38.19 -3.85 9.51
CA GLY A 155 -39.08 -3.91 8.35
C GLY A 155 -38.57 -3.08 7.18
N TRP A 156 -39.31 -3.11 6.07
CA TRP A 156 -39.01 -2.32 4.88
C TRP A 156 -39.30 -0.83 5.10
N VAL A 157 -38.33 0.02 4.76
CA VAL A 157 -38.43 1.49 4.83
C VAL A 157 -38.18 2.07 3.44
N GLU A 158 -39.07 2.95 2.98
CA GLU A 158 -38.91 3.62 1.69
C GLU A 158 -37.81 4.69 1.74
N GLN A 159 -37.01 4.76 0.68
CA GLN A 159 -35.89 5.69 0.49
C GLN A 159 -36.07 6.45 -0.82
N PRO A 160 -36.96 7.47 -0.87
CA PRO A 160 -37.19 8.25 -2.09
C PRO A 160 -35.99 9.13 -2.48
N ALA A 161 -35.05 9.36 -1.55
CA ALA A 161 -33.83 10.12 -1.79
C ALA A 161 -32.79 9.36 -2.63
N TYR A 162 -32.90 8.03 -2.75
CA TYR A 162 -31.93 7.21 -3.47
C TYR A 162 -32.12 7.36 -4.98
N LYS A 163 -31.13 7.98 -5.62
CA LYS A 163 -31.13 8.27 -7.06
C LYS A 163 -30.29 7.28 -7.84
N ASP A 164 -30.89 6.72 -8.88
CA ASP A 164 -30.21 5.83 -9.80
C ASP A 164 -29.11 6.59 -10.58
N GLY A 165 -28.02 5.91 -10.88
CA GLY A 165 -26.92 6.47 -11.66
C GLY A 165 -25.86 7.24 -10.88
N SER A 166 -25.98 7.30 -9.55
CA SER A 166 -24.93 7.72 -8.61
C SER A 166 -24.62 6.60 -7.63
N VAL A 167 -23.42 6.61 -7.03
CA VAL A 167 -23.15 5.74 -5.88
C VAL A 167 -23.94 6.28 -4.69
N ILE A 168 -24.72 5.41 -4.05
CA ILE A 168 -25.52 5.69 -2.87
C ILE A 168 -24.79 5.13 -1.66
N ASP A 169 -24.47 5.98 -0.69
CA ASP A 169 -23.96 5.56 0.61
C ASP A 169 -25.11 4.96 1.45
N LEU A 170 -24.87 3.79 2.03
CA LEU A 170 -25.86 3.07 2.84
C LEU A 170 -25.67 3.32 4.35
N GLY A 171 -24.55 3.90 4.79
CA GLY A 171 -24.23 4.12 6.20
C GLY A 171 -24.23 2.85 7.06
N LEU A 172 -23.93 1.68 6.48
CA LEU A 172 -23.92 0.40 7.18
C LEU A 172 -22.71 0.28 8.11
N PRO A 173 -22.90 -0.24 9.34
CA PRO A 173 -21.80 -0.70 10.17
C PRO A 173 -20.99 -1.83 9.51
N GLU A 174 -19.78 -2.09 10.01
CA GLU A 174 -19.02 -3.28 9.63
C GLU A 174 -19.78 -4.57 10.01
N GLN A 175 -19.52 -5.64 9.27
CA GLN A 175 -20.15 -6.96 9.46
C GLN A 175 -21.68 -6.87 9.50
N SER A 176 -22.26 -6.20 8.50
CA SER A 176 -23.71 -6.06 8.40
C SER A 176 -24.22 -6.18 6.98
N ALA A 177 -25.48 -6.59 6.83
CA ALA A 177 -26.15 -6.75 5.55
C ALA A 177 -27.39 -5.85 5.45
N VAL A 178 -27.77 -5.52 4.23
CA VAL A 178 -29.02 -4.81 3.94
C VAL A 178 -29.67 -5.41 2.70
N TYR A 179 -30.99 -5.47 2.71
CA TYR A 179 -31.79 -5.76 1.52
C TYR A 179 -32.33 -4.46 0.93
N LEU A 180 -32.27 -4.38 -0.40
CA LEU A 180 -32.80 -3.30 -1.21
C LEU A 180 -33.83 -3.92 -2.14
N ARG A 181 -35.04 -3.36 -2.24
CA ARG A 181 -36.04 -3.81 -3.22
C ARG A 181 -36.68 -2.65 -3.95
N ARG A 182 -37.22 -2.95 -5.12
CA ARG A 182 -38.17 -2.09 -5.84
C ARG A 182 -38.94 -2.88 -6.90
N THR A 183 -40.06 -2.33 -7.31
CA THR A 183 -40.83 -2.80 -8.46
C THR A 183 -40.47 -2.02 -9.72
N LEU A 184 -40.32 -2.73 -10.84
CA LEU A 184 -40.15 -2.22 -12.19
C LEU A 184 -41.41 -2.56 -13.01
N HIS A 185 -42.10 -1.54 -13.51
CA HIS A 185 -43.29 -1.70 -14.35
C HIS A 185 -42.91 -1.54 -15.82
N SER A 186 -43.02 -2.64 -16.58
CA SER A 186 -42.71 -2.66 -18.01
C SER A 186 -43.99 -2.77 -18.83
N LYS A 187 -44.14 -1.94 -19.87
CA LYS A 187 -45.30 -2.00 -20.79
C LYS A 187 -45.32 -3.29 -21.63
N GLN A 188 -44.15 -3.89 -21.86
CA GLN A 188 -43.97 -5.07 -22.68
C GLN A 188 -42.89 -5.99 -22.13
N ALA A 189 -42.84 -7.25 -22.59
CA ALA A 189 -41.71 -8.11 -22.31
C ALA A 189 -40.46 -7.56 -23.01
N VAL A 190 -39.36 -7.39 -22.28
CA VAL A 190 -38.19 -6.67 -22.78
C VAL A 190 -36.89 -7.15 -22.14
N ALA A 191 -35.83 -7.22 -22.94
CA ALA A 191 -34.48 -7.51 -22.46
C ALA A 191 -33.71 -6.18 -22.31
N LEU A 192 -33.15 -5.96 -21.13
CA LEU A 192 -32.39 -4.79 -20.75
C LEU A 192 -31.03 -5.21 -20.18
N THR A 193 -30.18 -4.23 -19.89
CA THR A 193 -28.95 -4.44 -19.13
C THR A 193 -29.04 -3.69 -17.82
N LEU A 194 -28.74 -4.38 -16.73
CA LEU A 194 -28.65 -3.82 -15.40
C LEU A 194 -27.19 -3.58 -15.05
N SER A 195 -26.83 -2.32 -14.80
CA SER A 195 -25.49 -1.93 -14.35
C SER A 195 -25.49 -1.74 -12.84
N LEU A 196 -24.66 -2.51 -12.12
CA LEU A 196 -24.59 -2.51 -10.66
C LEU A 196 -23.19 -2.18 -10.15
N GLY A 197 -23.15 -1.76 -8.89
CA GLY A 197 -21.94 -1.68 -8.09
C GLY A 197 -22.29 -1.85 -6.62
N SER A 198 -21.32 -2.29 -5.84
CA SER A 198 -21.48 -2.59 -4.42
C SER A 198 -20.21 -2.28 -3.66
N ASN A 199 -20.39 -1.78 -2.45
CA ASN A 199 -19.35 -1.91 -1.45
C ASN A 199 -19.39 -3.35 -0.95
N ASP A 200 -18.25 -4.03 -1.02
CA ASP A 200 -18.08 -5.44 -0.74
C ASP A 200 -19.06 -6.31 -1.55
N SER A 201 -19.85 -7.16 -0.89
CA SER A 201 -20.53 -8.28 -1.55
C SER A 201 -21.95 -7.94 -2.00
N ILE A 202 -22.39 -8.54 -3.11
CA ILE A 202 -23.71 -8.32 -3.70
C ILE A 202 -24.38 -9.63 -4.14
N GLN A 203 -25.68 -9.75 -3.86
CA GLN A 203 -26.56 -10.71 -4.52
C GLN A 203 -27.76 -9.95 -5.11
N CYS A 204 -28.25 -10.38 -6.28
CA CYS A 204 -29.35 -9.74 -6.98
C CYS A 204 -30.32 -10.78 -7.52
N TRP A 205 -31.62 -10.51 -7.39
CA TRP A 205 -32.70 -11.35 -7.90
C TRP A 205 -33.73 -10.53 -8.68
N LEU A 206 -34.35 -11.18 -9.65
CA LEU A 206 -35.52 -10.67 -10.36
C LEU A 206 -36.62 -11.71 -10.34
N ASN A 207 -37.79 -11.34 -9.81
CA ASN A 207 -38.96 -12.22 -9.70
C ASN A 207 -38.62 -13.58 -9.04
N GLY A 208 -37.77 -13.55 -8.00
CA GLY A 208 -37.30 -14.74 -7.27
C GLY A 208 -36.19 -15.53 -7.96
N ARG A 209 -35.76 -15.17 -9.17
CA ARG A 209 -34.63 -15.82 -9.86
C ARG A 209 -33.34 -15.07 -9.58
N VAL A 210 -32.29 -15.82 -9.23
CA VAL A 210 -30.94 -15.28 -9.05
C VAL A 210 -30.43 -14.71 -10.37
N LEU A 211 -29.93 -13.49 -10.33
CA LEU A 211 -29.28 -12.81 -11.46
C LEU A 211 -27.77 -12.67 -11.26
N LEU A 212 -27.33 -12.44 -10.02
CA LEU A 212 -25.94 -12.21 -9.67
C LEU A 212 -25.68 -12.65 -8.24
N GLU A 213 -24.55 -13.28 -7.99
CA GLU A 213 -23.99 -13.53 -6.66
C GLU A 213 -22.49 -13.28 -6.72
N ASN A 214 -22.00 -12.34 -5.93
CA ASN A 214 -20.58 -12.00 -5.92
C ASN A 214 -20.11 -11.61 -4.51
N ASN A 215 -19.33 -12.49 -3.88
CA ASN A 215 -18.72 -12.26 -2.56
C ASN A 215 -17.31 -11.69 -2.73
N VAL A 216 -17.18 -10.37 -2.68
CA VAL A 216 -15.93 -9.64 -2.92
C VAL A 216 -15.70 -8.56 -1.86
N ASN A 217 -14.48 -8.03 -1.81
CA ASN A 217 -14.10 -6.85 -1.01
C ASN A 217 -13.74 -5.72 -1.99
N ARG A 218 -14.49 -4.61 -1.96
CA ARG A 218 -14.28 -3.47 -2.88
C ARG A 218 -15.11 -2.27 -2.45
N SER A 219 -14.73 -1.07 -2.89
CA SER A 219 -15.62 0.09 -2.77
C SER A 219 -16.73 0.09 -3.82
N ALA A 220 -17.89 0.66 -3.51
CA ALA A 220 -18.96 0.83 -4.51
C ALA A 220 -18.52 1.78 -5.63
N ALA A 221 -18.68 1.34 -6.89
CA ALA A 221 -18.40 2.18 -8.05
C ALA A 221 -19.41 1.93 -9.19
N PRO A 222 -19.62 2.89 -10.10
CA PRO A 222 -20.47 2.69 -11.27
C PRO A 222 -19.98 1.54 -12.16
N ALA A 223 -20.92 0.74 -12.66
CA ALA A 223 -20.69 -0.28 -13.69
C ALA A 223 -19.61 -1.34 -13.37
N GLN A 224 -19.50 -1.72 -12.10
CA GLN A 224 -18.69 -2.86 -11.67
C GLN A 224 -19.25 -4.18 -12.20
N GLU A 225 -20.58 -4.30 -12.25
CA GLU A 225 -21.29 -5.46 -12.78
C GLU A 225 -22.23 -5.05 -13.92
N ARG A 226 -22.42 -5.93 -14.90
CA ARG A 226 -23.40 -5.78 -15.97
C ARG A 226 -24.17 -7.09 -16.12
N VAL A 227 -25.44 -7.05 -15.80
CA VAL A 227 -26.28 -8.24 -15.71
C VAL A 227 -27.42 -8.14 -16.74
N PRO A 228 -27.62 -9.14 -17.60
CA PRO A 228 -28.77 -9.15 -18.50
C PRO A 228 -30.06 -9.25 -17.68
N LEU A 229 -31.05 -8.42 -18.02
CA LEU A 229 -32.30 -8.29 -17.28
C LEU A 229 -33.49 -8.55 -18.22
N SER A 230 -34.17 -9.67 -18.04
CA SER A 230 -35.36 -10.03 -18.84
C SER A 230 -36.63 -9.74 -18.06
N LEU A 231 -37.33 -8.66 -18.42
CA LEU A 231 -38.59 -8.26 -17.79
C LEU A 231 -39.79 -8.88 -18.52
N LYS A 232 -40.79 -9.33 -17.76
CA LYS A 232 -42.14 -9.60 -18.30
C LYS A 232 -42.92 -8.30 -18.43
N ALA A 233 -43.97 -8.31 -19.26
CA ALA A 233 -44.96 -7.23 -19.25
C ALA A 233 -45.64 -7.14 -17.87
N GLY A 234 -45.92 -5.92 -17.42
CA GLY A 234 -46.43 -5.62 -16.09
C GLY A 234 -45.33 -5.48 -15.03
N GLU A 235 -45.66 -5.86 -13.80
CA GLU A 235 -44.77 -5.68 -12.64
C GLU A 235 -43.70 -6.76 -12.55
N ASN A 236 -42.47 -6.31 -12.26
CA ASN A 236 -41.32 -7.15 -11.99
C ASN A 236 -40.69 -6.69 -10.67
N THR A 237 -40.37 -7.62 -9.79
CA THR A 237 -39.74 -7.29 -8.51
C THR A 237 -38.25 -7.55 -8.56
N LEU A 238 -37.46 -6.51 -8.25
CA LEU A 238 -36.02 -6.59 -8.13
C LEU A 238 -35.62 -6.51 -6.65
N ILE A 239 -34.73 -7.41 -6.23
CA ILE A 239 -34.18 -7.43 -4.88
C ILE A 239 -32.65 -7.49 -4.98
N MET A 240 -31.95 -6.75 -4.13
CA MET A 240 -30.52 -6.86 -3.94
C MET A 240 -30.20 -7.03 -2.46
N LYS A 241 -29.17 -7.80 -2.15
CA LYS A 241 -28.56 -7.88 -0.82
C LYS A 241 -27.14 -7.35 -0.92
N ILE A 242 -26.81 -6.37 -0.09
CA ILE A 242 -25.44 -5.84 0.03
C ILE A 242 -24.92 -6.25 1.39
N VAL A 243 -23.74 -6.85 1.44
CA VAL A 243 -23.09 -7.28 2.68
C VAL A 243 -21.77 -6.53 2.84
N ASN A 244 -21.72 -5.75 3.91
CA ASN A 244 -20.61 -4.86 4.24
C ASN A 244 -19.64 -5.54 5.22
N GLY A 245 -18.37 -5.58 4.84
CA GLY A 245 -17.27 -6.10 5.66
C GLY A 245 -16.45 -5.01 6.35
N THR A 246 -16.33 -3.81 5.75
CA THR A 246 -15.46 -2.72 6.23
C THR A 246 -16.18 -1.35 6.24
N ASN A 247 -15.65 -0.35 6.95
CA ASN A 247 -16.33 0.92 7.29
C ASN A 247 -17.08 1.70 6.18
N ALA A 248 -16.68 1.64 4.91
CA ALA A 248 -17.45 2.30 3.83
C ALA A 248 -18.60 1.38 3.40
N SER A 249 -19.76 1.90 3.02
CA SER A 249 -20.84 1.05 2.50
C SER A 249 -21.62 1.76 1.40
N GLY A 250 -22.09 1.03 0.39
CA GLY A 250 -22.83 1.68 -0.68
C GLY A 250 -23.20 0.76 -1.82
N PHE A 251 -24.03 1.26 -2.72
CA PHE A 251 -24.39 0.56 -3.95
C PHE A 251 -24.59 1.54 -5.10
N TYR A 252 -24.50 1.02 -6.32
CA TYR A 252 -24.82 1.73 -7.55
C TYR A 252 -25.83 0.91 -8.34
N PHE A 253 -26.79 1.60 -8.95
CA PHE A 253 -27.79 0.98 -9.82
C PHE A 253 -28.10 1.89 -11.01
N ARG A 254 -28.12 1.31 -12.22
CA ARG A 254 -28.63 1.99 -13.42
C ARG A 254 -29.20 0.96 -14.41
N LEU A 255 -30.45 1.17 -14.83
CA LEU A 255 -31.03 0.44 -15.96
C LEU A 255 -30.53 1.02 -17.29
N GLN A 256 -30.24 0.14 -18.23
CA GLN A 256 -29.77 0.50 -19.56
C GLN A 256 -30.57 -0.27 -20.61
N ALA A 257 -30.99 0.43 -21.66
CA ALA A 257 -31.71 -0.15 -22.79
C ALA A 257 -30.83 -1.11 -23.61
N SER A 258 -29.50 -0.95 -23.53
CA SER A 258 -28.54 -1.72 -24.30
C SER A 258 -27.25 -1.94 -23.52
N PRO A 259 -26.58 -3.11 -23.68
CA PRO A 259 -25.26 -3.36 -23.09
C PRO A 259 -24.15 -2.48 -23.67
N LEU A 260 -24.43 -1.80 -24.80
CA LEU A 260 -23.51 -0.89 -25.48
C LEU A 260 -23.22 0.38 -24.67
N GLY A 261 -24.12 0.75 -23.76
CA GLY A 261 -24.03 1.99 -22.99
C GLY A 261 -24.53 3.22 -23.78
N PRO A 262 -24.79 4.34 -23.08
CA PRO A 262 -25.52 5.47 -23.64
C PRO A 262 -24.78 6.18 -24.78
N GLU A 263 -23.45 6.31 -24.70
CA GLU A 263 -22.64 6.99 -25.72
C GLU A 263 -22.69 6.26 -27.07
N VAL A 264 -22.46 4.93 -27.05
CA VAL A 264 -22.52 4.11 -28.25
C VAL A 264 -23.93 4.06 -28.82
N THR A 265 -24.95 3.94 -27.96
CA THR A 265 -26.34 3.99 -28.41
C THR A 265 -26.67 5.32 -29.09
N ALA A 266 -26.19 6.46 -28.57
CA ALA A 266 -26.38 7.77 -29.18
C ALA A 266 -25.65 7.90 -30.53
N ILE A 267 -24.46 7.31 -30.69
CA ILE A 267 -23.76 7.25 -31.98
C ILE A 267 -24.58 6.46 -33.00
N LEU A 268 -25.07 5.28 -32.61
CA LEU A 268 -25.85 4.41 -33.48
C LEU A 268 -27.20 5.01 -33.89
N GLN A 269 -27.70 6.05 -33.21
CA GLN A 269 -28.89 6.79 -33.66
C GLN A 269 -28.58 7.78 -34.80
N LYS A 270 -27.32 8.17 -35.01
CA LYS A 270 -26.90 9.04 -36.11
C LYS A 270 -26.74 8.23 -37.40
N PRO A 271 -27.08 8.80 -38.57
CA PRO A 271 -26.69 8.24 -39.87
C PRO A 271 -25.17 7.94 -39.94
N SER A 272 -24.78 6.82 -40.55
CA SER A 272 -23.39 6.32 -40.51
C SER A 272 -22.37 7.17 -41.27
N ASP A 273 -22.85 8.03 -42.19
CA ASP A 273 -22.11 9.07 -42.88
C ASP A 273 -21.76 10.26 -41.98
N GLN A 274 -22.46 10.43 -40.85
CA GLN A 274 -22.21 11.49 -39.86
C GLN A 274 -21.30 11.04 -38.70
N TRP A 275 -20.84 9.79 -38.69
CA TRP A 275 -19.94 9.30 -37.66
C TRP A 275 -18.55 9.90 -37.80
N THR A 276 -18.14 10.62 -36.76
CA THR A 276 -16.79 11.20 -36.65
C THR A 276 -15.73 10.11 -36.48
N GLN A 277 -14.45 10.48 -36.60
CA GLN A 277 -13.36 9.56 -36.30
C GLN A 277 -13.41 9.04 -34.86
N GLN A 278 -13.79 9.89 -33.90
CA GLN A 278 -13.96 9.52 -32.50
C GLN A 278 -15.11 8.52 -32.31
N ASP A 279 -16.24 8.74 -32.99
CA ASP A 279 -17.37 7.81 -32.97
C ASP A 279 -16.94 6.43 -33.49
N ARG A 280 -16.21 6.38 -34.62
CA ARG A 280 -15.69 5.13 -35.20
C ARG A 280 -14.72 4.44 -34.25
N SER A 281 -13.83 5.18 -33.59
CA SER A 281 -12.92 4.61 -32.59
C SER A 281 -13.68 4.00 -31.40
N LEU A 282 -14.72 4.67 -30.90
CA LEU A 282 -15.53 4.14 -29.78
C LEU A 282 -16.33 2.91 -30.20
N LEU A 283 -16.86 2.88 -31.43
CA LEU A 283 -17.52 1.70 -32.01
C LEU A 283 -16.55 0.52 -32.15
N THR A 284 -15.34 0.76 -32.66
CA THR A 284 -14.30 -0.28 -32.75
C THR A 284 -13.95 -0.83 -31.37
N GLN A 285 -13.68 0.03 -30.38
CA GLN A 285 -13.38 -0.39 -29.01
C GLN A 285 -14.52 -1.20 -28.39
N THR A 286 -15.76 -0.77 -28.61
CA THR A 286 -16.96 -1.46 -28.10
C THR A 286 -17.13 -2.83 -28.74
N HIS A 287 -16.98 -2.92 -30.07
CA HIS A 287 -17.05 -4.19 -30.79
C HIS A 287 -15.97 -5.17 -30.32
N GLN A 288 -14.72 -4.69 -30.21
CA GLN A 288 -13.60 -5.49 -29.70
C GLN A 288 -13.85 -5.98 -28.27
N ARG A 289 -14.42 -5.13 -27.42
CA ARG A 289 -14.79 -5.51 -26.06
C ARG A 289 -15.83 -6.61 -26.03
N LEU A 290 -16.91 -6.47 -26.78
CA LEU A 290 -17.96 -7.50 -26.84
C LEU A 290 -17.43 -8.81 -27.42
N ALA A 291 -16.63 -8.74 -28.48
CA ALA A 291 -15.99 -9.90 -29.08
C ALA A 291 -15.10 -10.62 -28.06
N ALA A 292 -14.30 -9.87 -27.30
CA ALA A 292 -13.44 -10.44 -26.27
C ALA A 292 -14.21 -11.01 -25.07
N GLU A 293 -15.26 -10.33 -24.58
CA GLU A 293 -16.14 -10.82 -23.51
C GLU A 293 -16.85 -12.13 -23.90
N SER A 294 -17.16 -12.30 -25.19
CA SER A 294 -17.77 -13.53 -25.72
C SER A 294 -16.77 -14.63 -26.10
N SER A 295 -15.47 -14.30 -26.11
CA SER A 295 -14.42 -15.23 -26.54
C SER A 295 -14.24 -16.35 -25.52
N LYS A 296 -14.29 -17.59 -26.00
CA LYS A 296 -14.03 -18.81 -25.21
C LYS A 296 -12.70 -19.45 -25.58
N THR A 297 -11.71 -18.64 -25.94
CA THR A 297 -10.36 -19.08 -26.28
C THR A 297 -9.31 -18.22 -25.59
N GLU A 298 -8.11 -18.77 -25.49
CA GLU A 298 -6.92 -18.06 -25.02
C GLU A 298 -5.97 -17.77 -26.16
N PHE A 299 -5.08 -16.80 -25.95
CA PHE A 299 -4.10 -16.38 -26.96
C PHE A 299 -3.14 -17.51 -27.34
N LEU A 300 -2.68 -18.27 -26.34
CA LEU A 300 -1.99 -19.54 -26.53
C LEU A 300 -2.49 -20.52 -25.48
N ALA A 301 -2.97 -21.69 -25.89
CA ALA A 301 -3.27 -22.79 -25.00
C ALA A 301 -2.65 -24.06 -25.57
N SER A 302 -2.08 -24.89 -24.69
CA SER A 302 -1.46 -26.16 -25.09
C SER A 302 -2.35 -27.34 -24.73
N PRO A 303 -2.43 -28.41 -25.57
CA PRO A 303 -3.06 -29.67 -25.16
C PRO A 303 -2.14 -30.50 -24.25
N ASP A 304 -0.85 -30.16 -24.19
CA ASP A 304 0.15 -30.82 -23.37
C ASP A 304 0.01 -30.38 -21.91
N ILE A 305 -0.38 -31.33 -21.05
CA ILE A 305 -0.64 -31.09 -19.63
C ILE A 305 0.61 -30.70 -18.83
N TRP A 306 1.81 -30.90 -19.37
CA TRP A 306 3.09 -30.54 -18.74
C TRP A 306 3.68 -29.24 -19.30
N PHE A 307 2.98 -28.56 -20.22
CA PHE A 307 3.36 -27.22 -20.66
C PHE A 307 3.10 -26.20 -19.54
N HIS A 308 4.16 -25.66 -18.94
CA HIS A 308 4.09 -24.71 -17.84
C HIS A 308 4.86 -23.44 -18.22
N PRO A 309 4.23 -22.52 -18.98
CA PRO A 309 4.87 -21.25 -19.31
C PRO A 309 5.08 -20.46 -18.02
N MET A 310 6.31 -20.06 -17.74
CA MET A 310 6.68 -19.38 -16.49
C MET A 310 7.11 -17.93 -16.71
N ASN A 311 7.78 -17.66 -17.83
CA ASN A 311 8.34 -16.34 -18.11
C ASN A 311 8.20 -15.96 -19.58
N LEU A 312 7.88 -14.69 -19.82
CA LEU A 312 7.80 -14.05 -21.13
C LEU A 312 8.83 -12.93 -21.21
N THR A 313 9.52 -12.82 -22.33
CA THR A 313 10.43 -11.69 -22.58
C THR A 313 10.44 -11.26 -24.04
N HIS A 314 10.86 -10.03 -24.27
CA HIS A 314 11.23 -9.55 -25.61
C HIS A 314 12.45 -10.33 -26.10
N GLY A 315 12.30 -10.99 -27.26
CA GLY A 315 13.43 -11.54 -27.99
C GLY A 315 14.22 -10.46 -28.72
N PRO A 316 15.48 -10.75 -29.12
CA PRO A 316 16.29 -9.83 -29.94
C PRO A 316 15.71 -9.60 -31.34
N ASP A 317 14.93 -10.56 -31.83
CA ASP A 317 14.12 -10.48 -33.04
C ASP A 317 12.70 -9.95 -32.75
N GLY A 318 12.44 -9.38 -31.56
CA GLY A 318 11.18 -8.75 -31.13
C GLY A 318 9.98 -9.69 -31.05
N CYS A 319 10.24 -10.98 -31.22
CA CYS A 319 9.30 -12.05 -30.91
C CYS A 319 9.11 -12.18 -29.39
N ILE A 320 8.07 -12.89 -28.97
CA ILE A 320 7.88 -13.21 -27.55
C ILE A 320 8.58 -14.53 -27.26
N TYR A 321 9.51 -14.54 -26.30
CA TYR A 321 10.19 -15.75 -25.87
C TYR A 321 9.51 -16.28 -24.62
N ILE A 322 9.21 -17.58 -24.61
CA ILE A 322 8.52 -18.25 -23.51
C ILE A 322 9.50 -19.23 -22.89
N THR A 323 9.75 -19.07 -21.59
CA THR A 323 10.41 -20.11 -20.79
C THR A 323 9.35 -21.05 -20.24
N ASP A 324 9.42 -22.32 -20.63
CA ASP A 324 8.51 -23.36 -20.21
C ASP A 324 9.26 -24.35 -19.31
N PHE A 325 8.81 -24.44 -18.07
CA PHE A 325 9.48 -25.20 -17.02
C PHE A 325 9.36 -26.72 -17.18
N TYR A 326 8.35 -27.18 -17.92
CA TYR A 326 8.07 -28.58 -18.26
C TYR A 326 8.23 -29.61 -17.14
N ARG A 327 7.17 -29.86 -16.36
CA ARG A 327 7.15 -30.88 -15.30
C ARG A 327 5.77 -31.51 -15.15
N GLU A 328 5.71 -32.69 -14.52
CA GLU A 328 4.42 -33.34 -14.18
C GLU A 328 3.62 -32.54 -13.14
N ILE A 329 4.32 -31.96 -12.16
CA ILE A 329 3.72 -31.17 -11.09
C ILE A 329 4.45 -29.82 -11.01
N ILE A 330 3.69 -28.73 -11.17
CA ILE A 330 4.19 -27.35 -11.04
C ILE A 330 4.05 -26.82 -9.61
N GLU A 331 3.04 -27.26 -8.86
CA GLU A 331 2.77 -26.81 -7.50
C GLU A 331 3.75 -27.32 -6.44
N ASP A 332 3.80 -26.58 -5.33
CA ASP A 332 4.47 -27.03 -4.11
C ASP A 332 3.84 -28.32 -3.56
N TYR A 333 4.69 -29.14 -2.94
CA TYR A 333 4.30 -30.43 -2.39
C TYR A 333 3.18 -30.34 -1.35
N SER A 334 3.13 -29.26 -0.57
CA SER A 334 2.09 -29.05 0.46
C SER A 334 0.68 -28.91 -0.11
N ALA A 335 0.56 -28.55 -1.39
CA ALA A 335 -0.72 -28.37 -2.06
C ALA A 335 -1.34 -29.70 -2.56
N ILE A 336 -0.71 -30.84 -2.27
CA ILE A 336 -1.09 -32.16 -2.76
C ILE A 336 -1.31 -33.11 -1.57
N PRO A 337 -2.47 -33.79 -1.44
CA PRO A 337 -2.68 -34.82 -0.43
C PRO A 337 -1.58 -35.90 -0.42
N ARG A 338 -1.14 -36.34 0.77
CA ARG A 338 -0.02 -37.31 0.93
C ARG A 338 -0.17 -38.59 0.12
N TYR A 339 -1.40 -39.10 -0.03
CA TYR A 339 -1.62 -40.32 -0.80
C TYR A 339 -1.46 -40.10 -2.32
N LEU A 340 -1.75 -38.89 -2.83
CA LEU A 340 -1.50 -38.53 -4.23
C LEU A 340 -0.01 -38.29 -4.48
N GLN A 341 0.71 -37.73 -3.51
CA GLN A 341 2.17 -37.54 -3.60
C GLN A 341 2.94 -38.85 -3.85
N GLN A 342 2.37 -40.00 -3.46
CA GLN A 342 2.96 -41.33 -3.69
C GLN A 342 2.65 -41.89 -5.09
N GLN A 343 1.68 -41.30 -5.80
CA GLN A 343 1.19 -41.80 -7.10
C GLN A 343 1.74 -41.02 -8.28
N TYR A 344 2.25 -39.81 -8.06
CA TYR A 344 2.77 -38.92 -9.09
C TYR A 344 4.22 -38.53 -8.78
N GLY A 345 5.04 -38.33 -9.81
CA GLY A 345 6.42 -37.90 -9.62
C GLY A 345 6.51 -36.38 -9.61
N LEU A 346 6.98 -35.82 -8.49
CA LEU A 346 7.07 -34.36 -8.35
C LEU A 346 7.93 -33.73 -9.45
N ILE A 347 9.07 -34.34 -9.76
CA ILE A 347 10.11 -33.77 -10.62
C ILE A 347 10.20 -34.43 -12.00
N HIS A 348 9.23 -35.29 -12.37
CA HIS A 348 9.20 -35.84 -13.73
C HIS A 348 9.14 -34.70 -14.75
N GLY A 349 9.89 -34.83 -15.84
CA GLY A 349 10.01 -33.79 -16.86
C GLY A 349 11.12 -32.75 -16.60
N LYS A 350 11.76 -32.71 -15.42
CA LYS A 350 12.72 -31.65 -15.03
C LYS A 350 13.86 -31.37 -16.03
N ASP A 351 14.24 -32.36 -16.84
CA ASP A 351 15.33 -32.24 -17.83
C ASP A 351 14.82 -31.90 -19.25
N HIS A 352 13.53 -31.56 -19.38
CA HIS A 352 12.85 -31.27 -20.64
C HIS A 352 12.34 -29.82 -20.73
N GLY A 353 12.87 -28.90 -19.92
CA GLY A 353 12.55 -27.48 -20.00
C GLY A 353 12.74 -26.95 -21.43
N ARG A 354 11.81 -26.09 -21.88
CA ARG A 354 11.74 -25.60 -23.27
C ARG A 354 11.84 -24.08 -23.33
N ILE A 355 12.48 -23.57 -24.38
CA ILE A 355 12.42 -22.16 -24.75
C ILE A 355 11.70 -22.07 -26.10
N TRP A 356 10.52 -21.44 -26.09
CA TRP A 356 9.77 -21.20 -27.31
C TRP A 356 10.01 -19.79 -27.80
N ARG A 357 10.18 -19.65 -29.11
CA ARG A 357 10.08 -18.37 -29.80
C ARG A 357 8.70 -18.29 -30.46
N LEU A 358 7.84 -17.42 -29.96
CA LEU A 358 6.52 -17.17 -30.50
C LEU A 358 6.58 -16.04 -31.54
N THR A 359 5.99 -16.27 -32.71
CA THR A 359 5.86 -15.29 -33.80
C THR A 359 4.55 -15.50 -34.54
N HIS A 360 4.16 -14.55 -35.39
CA HIS A 360 2.94 -14.66 -36.19
C HIS A 360 3.24 -15.16 -37.60
N GLN A 361 2.23 -15.80 -38.23
CA GLN A 361 2.33 -16.23 -39.62
C GLN A 361 2.60 -15.02 -40.53
N GLY A 362 3.55 -15.17 -41.46
CA GLY A 362 3.99 -14.10 -42.35
C GLY A 362 5.02 -13.14 -41.74
N SER A 363 5.46 -13.33 -40.49
CA SER A 363 6.55 -12.55 -39.91
C SER A 363 7.87 -12.85 -40.62
N VAL A 364 8.60 -11.79 -41.01
CA VAL A 364 9.96 -11.91 -41.53
C VAL A 364 10.92 -11.92 -40.33
N LEU A 365 11.49 -13.08 -40.03
CA LEU A 365 12.45 -13.22 -38.94
C LEU A 365 13.77 -12.54 -39.35
N SER A 366 14.11 -11.43 -38.70
CA SER A 366 15.39 -10.74 -38.90
C SER A 366 16.50 -11.39 -38.07
N ARG A 367 17.72 -11.45 -38.63
CA ARG A 367 18.92 -11.67 -37.82
C ARG A 367 19.18 -10.41 -37.02
N HIS A 368 19.27 -10.53 -35.70
CA HIS A 368 19.60 -9.41 -34.83
C HIS A 368 21.11 -9.13 -34.89
N ALA A 369 21.48 -7.85 -34.75
CA ALA A 369 22.88 -7.46 -34.64
C ALA A 369 23.46 -7.93 -33.30
N ASN A 370 24.73 -8.32 -33.28
CA ASN A 370 25.43 -8.52 -32.02
C ASN A 370 25.81 -7.15 -31.44
N LEU A 371 25.10 -6.70 -30.41
CA LEU A 371 25.33 -5.38 -29.82
C LEU A 371 26.65 -5.29 -29.05
N SER A 372 27.23 -6.42 -28.59
CA SER A 372 28.44 -6.41 -27.77
C SER A 372 29.71 -5.97 -28.52
N ILE A 373 29.67 -5.97 -29.85
CA ILE A 373 30.80 -5.54 -30.70
C ILE A 373 30.64 -4.11 -31.21
N LEU A 374 29.56 -3.42 -30.87
CA LEU A 374 29.33 -2.04 -31.28
C LEU A 374 30.19 -1.08 -30.45
N SER A 375 30.62 0.02 -31.07
CA SER A 375 31.26 1.11 -30.33
C SER A 375 30.26 1.82 -29.41
N HIS A 376 30.76 2.56 -28.40
CA HIS A 376 29.90 3.38 -27.54
C HIS A 376 28.99 4.32 -28.33
N GLN A 377 29.51 4.98 -29.37
CA GLN A 377 28.70 5.86 -30.23
C GLN A 377 27.56 5.11 -30.94
N GLN A 378 27.85 3.89 -31.41
CA GLN A 378 26.84 3.05 -32.05
C GLN A 378 25.81 2.55 -31.04
N LEU A 379 26.20 2.28 -29.80
CA LEU A 379 25.29 1.91 -28.71
C LEU A 379 24.38 3.09 -28.32
N VAL A 380 24.89 4.32 -28.27
CA VAL A 380 24.06 5.52 -28.03
C VAL A 380 22.95 5.63 -29.07
N ALA A 381 23.24 5.42 -30.35
CA ALA A 381 22.22 5.41 -31.40
C ALA A 381 21.12 4.34 -31.20
N ARG A 382 21.43 3.24 -30.49
CA ARG A 382 20.46 2.18 -30.18
C ARG A 382 19.54 2.52 -29.01
N LEU A 383 19.85 3.52 -28.19
CA LEU A 383 18.96 3.97 -27.10
C LEU A 383 17.60 4.47 -27.62
N ALA A 384 17.53 4.92 -28.87
CA ALA A 384 16.32 5.35 -29.56
C ALA A 384 15.73 4.31 -30.53
N SER A 385 16.27 3.08 -30.58
CA SER A 385 15.77 2.03 -31.48
C SER A 385 14.27 1.78 -31.24
N GLU A 386 13.49 1.46 -32.27
CA GLU A 386 12.09 1.04 -32.05
C GLU A 386 11.99 -0.35 -31.40
N ARG A 387 13.08 -1.12 -31.48
CA ARG A 387 13.23 -2.45 -30.89
C ARG A 387 13.51 -2.35 -29.40
N VAL A 388 12.63 -2.91 -28.58
CA VAL A 388 12.75 -2.81 -27.12
C VAL A 388 14.03 -3.49 -26.65
N TRP A 389 14.29 -4.68 -27.17
CA TRP A 389 15.48 -5.45 -26.80
C TRP A 389 16.78 -4.71 -27.14
N GLU A 390 16.85 -4.02 -28.30
CA GLU A 390 18.03 -3.23 -28.65
C GLU A 390 18.21 -2.03 -27.71
N ARG A 391 17.13 -1.31 -27.39
CA ARG A 391 17.18 -0.16 -26.47
C ARG A 391 17.69 -0.56 -25.09
N GLU A 392 17.12 -1.62 -24.52
CA GLU A 392 17.46 -2.08 -23.17
C GLU A 392 18.85 -2.74 -23.12
N THR A 393 19.23 -3.48 -24.17
CA THR A 393 20.56 -4.09 -24.26
C THR A 393 21.64 -3.02 -24.44
N ALA A 394 21.39 -1.99 -25.25
CA ALA A 394 22.32 -0.88 -25.41
C ALA A 394 22.51 -0.09 -24.11
N GLN A 395 21.42 0.20 -23.39
CA GLN A 395 21.49 0.80 -22.05
C GLN A 395 22.34 -0.05 -21.12
N ARG A 396 22.05 -1.36 -21.01
CA ARG A 396 22.81 -2.26 -20.13
C ARG A 396 24.30 -2.23 -20.47
N LEU A 397 24.67 -2.37 -21.75
CA LEU A 397 26.07 -2.39 -22.17
C LEU A 397 26.79 -1.06 -21.90
N LEU A 398 26.11 0.08 -22.05
CA LEU A 398 26.66 1.39 -21.69
C LEU A 398 26.84 1.56 -20.18
N ILE A 399 25.96 0.98 -19.35
CA ILE A 399 26.09 1.00 -17.89
C ILE A 399 27.20 0.06 -17.42
N GLU A 400 27.30 -1.15 -17.98
CA GLU A 400 28.32 -2.15 -17.63
C GLU A 400 29.74 -1.73 -18.06
N ASN A 401 29.85 -0.98 -19.16
CA ASN A 401 31.11 -0.49 -19.70
C ASN A 401 31.01 1.01 -20.08
N PRO A 402 30.98 1.92 -19.09
CA PRO A 402 30.73 3.33 -19.32
C PRO A 402 31.90 4.04 -20.02
N ALA A 403 31.57 4.90 -20.98
CA ALA A 403 32.51 5.85 -21.58
C ALA A 403 31.97 7.28 -21.41
N GLY A 404 32.61 8.07 -20.55
CA GLY A 404 32.13 9.41 -20.18
C GLY A 404 32.01 10.39 -21.37
N GLU A 405 32.80 10.18 -22.42
CA GLU A 405 32.81 11.00 -23.64
C GLU A 405 31.47 11.01 -24.39
N VAL A 406 30.65 9.96 -24.24
CA VAL A 406 29.35 9.85 -24.93
C VAL A 406 28.17 10.41 -24.12
N ALA A 407 28.39 10.86 -22.88
CA ALA A 407 27.32 11.41 -22.04
C ALA A 407 26.62 12.64 -22.67
N PRO A 408 27.30 13.58 -23.36
CA PRO A 408 26.64 14.66 -24.08
C PRO A 408 25.68 14.15 -25.17
N ASP A 409 26.07 13.11 -25.89
CA ASP A 409 25.24 12.52 -26.95
C ASP A 409 24.04 11.78 -26.37
N ILE A 410 24.20 11.06 -25.25
CA ILE A 410 23.05 10.47 -24.54
C ILE A 410 22.08 11.57 -24.07
N THR A 411 22.60 12.71 -23.60
CA THR A 411 21.79 13.86 -23.16
C THR A 411 20.97 14.47 -24.31
N SER A 412 21.39 14.30 -25.57
CA SER A 412 20.62 14.74 -26.74
C SER A 412 19.28 13.99 -26.91
N HIS A 413 19.16 12.78 -26.36
CA HIS A 413 17.92 12.01 -26.35
C HIS A 413 16.89 12.51 -25.32
N LEU A 414 17.22 13.54 -24.54
CA LEU A 414 16.31 14.22 -23.61
C LEU A 414 15.72 15.51 -24.19
N MET A 415 15.97 15.80 -25.48
CA MET A 415 15.41 16.97 -26.16
C MET A 415 13.89 16.83 -26.35
N ALA A 416 13.19 17.96 -26.42
CA ALA A 416 11.73 18.00 -26.39
C ALA A 416 11.02 17.24 -27.53
N ASP A 417 11.69 17.04 -28.67
CA ASP A 417 11.20 16.30 -29.83
C ASP A 417 11.48 14.79 -29.76
N SER A 418 12.16 14.32 -28.71
CA SER A 418 12.46 12.90 -28.49
C SER A 418 11.22 12.12 -28.07
N LYS A 419 11.10 10.87 -28.55
CA LYS A 419 10.07 9.93 -28.08
C LYS A 419 10.27 9.65 -26.58
N ALA A 420 9.17 9.54 -25.83
CA ALA A 420 9.20 9.31 -24.38
C ALA A 420 10.06 8.10 -23.97
N GLU A 421 9.97 6.99 -24.71
CA GLU A 421 10.73 5.77 -24.41
C GLU A 421 12.23 5.98 -24.58
N SER A 422 12.64 6.76 -25.58
CA SER A 422 14.05 7.11 -25.80
C SER A 422 14.56 8.01 -24.68
N ALA A 423 13.79 9.04 -24.31
CA ALA A 423 14.16 9.97 -23.26
C ALA A 423 14.26 9.28 -21.89
N ILE A 424 13.30 8.42 -21.54
CA ILE A 424 13.33 7.63 -20.30
C ILE A 424 14.55 6.70 -20.30
N ASN A 425 14.84 6.03 -21.42
CA ASN A 425 15.99 5.13 -21.53
C ASN A 425 17.32 5.90 -21.37
N ALA A 426 17.44 7.07 -22.00
CA ALA A 426 18.60 7.94 -21.88
C ALA A 426 18.81 8.46 -20.45
N LEU A 427 17.73 8.90 -19.77
CA LEU A 427 17.77 9.33 -18.37
C LEU A 427 18.34 8.24 -17.45
N TYR A 428 17.82 7.02 -17.54
CA TYR A 428 18.30 5.89 -16.74
C TYR A 428 19.70 5.42 -17.16
N THR A 429 20.09 5.59 -18.43
CA THR A 429 21.45 5.31 -18.89
C THR A 429 22.44 6.27 -18.26
N LEU A 430 22.14 7.58 -18.26
CA LEU A 430 22.96 8.60 -17.60
C LEU A 430 23.03 8.38 -16.07
N GLU A 431 21.91 8.02 -15.43
CA GLU A 431 21.88 7.68 -14.01
C GLU A 431 22.78 6.47 -13.72
N GLY A 432 22.63 5.36 -14.47
CA GLY A 432 23.38 4.13 -14.26
C GLY A 432 24.88 4.26 -14.57
N MET A 433 25.26 5.14 -15.49
CA MET A 433 26.65 5.48 -15.78
C MET A 433 27.25 6.46 -14.76
N ASN A 434 26.47 6.93 -13.78
CA ASN A 434 26.83 8.02 -12.87
C ASN A 434 27.27 9.31 -13.60
N ALA A 435 26.65 9.59 -14.75
CA ALA A 435 26.95 10.71 -15.65
C ALA A 435 25.77 11.71 -15.78
N LEU A 436 24.71 11.54 -14.99
CA LEU A 436 23.56 12.45 -14.98
C LEU A 436 23.95 13.81 -14.41
N THR A 437 23.83 14.86 -15.23
CA THR A 437 24.15 16.24 -14.84
C THR A 437 22.89 17.02 -14.45
N PRO A 438 23.02 18.11 -13.67
CA PRO A 438 21.92 19.04 -13.37
C PRO A 438 21.17 19.52 -14.62
N GLN A 439 21.90 19.82 -15.70
CA GLN A 439 21.31 20.27 -16.96
C GLN A 439 20.49 19.15 -17.63
N ALA A 440 21.01 17.91 -17.64
CA ALA A 440 20.28 16.76 -18.18
C ALA A 440 19.02 16.47 -17.37
N MET A 441 19.11 16.54 -16.03
CA MET A 441 17.95 16.39 -15.15
C MET A 441 16.89 17.47 -15.39
N GLN A 442 17.30 18.73 -15.54
CA GLN A 442 16.39 19.82 -15.85
C GLN A 442 15.64 19.57 -17.17
N ARG A 443 16.34 19.14 -18.22
CA ARG A 443 15.69 18.76 -19.49
C ARG A 443 14.66 17.65 -19.31
N ALA A 444 14.95 16.64 -18.49
CA ALA A 444 14.02 15.55 -18.23
C ALA A 444 12.78 16.00 -17.43
N LEU A 445 12.94 16.93 -16.49
CA LEU A 445 11.84 17.55 -15.72
C LEU A 445 10.99 18.50 -16.56
N GLU A 446 11.57 19.15 -17.56
CA GLU A 446 10.89 20.08 -18.47
C GLU A 446 10.37 19.41 -19.76
N HIS A 447 10.64 18.12 -19.96
CA HIS A 447 10.25 17.39 -21.16
C HIS A 447 8.73 17.43 -21.38
N PRO A 448 8.21 17.62 -22.60
CA PRO A 448 6.76 17.76 -22.86
C PRO A 448 5.94 16.52 -22.49
N GLU A 449 6.52 15.32 -22.66
CA GLU A 449 5.91 14.06 -22.24
C GLU A 449 5.90 13.90 -20.71
N TRP A 450 4.70 13.82 -20.13
CA TRP A 450 4.49 13.69 -18.68
C TRP A 450 5.14 12.44 -18.08
N SER A 451 5.28 11.38 -18.87
CA SER A 451 5.91 10.12 -18.47
C SER A 451 7.41 10.31 -18.21
N VAL A 452 8.09 11.12 -19.03
CA VAL A 452 9.50 11.47 -18.83
C VAL A 452 9.68 12.24 -17.54
N ARG A 453 8.85 13.28 -17.30
CA ARG A 453 8.86 14.06 -16.04
C ARG A 453 8.64 13.18 -14.82
N ARG A 454 7.69 12.24 -14.90
CA ARG A 454 7.42 11.26 -13.84
C ARG A 454 8.65 10.40 -13.53
N HIS A 455 9.38 9.96 -14.55
CA HIS A 455 10.61 9.18 -14.36
C HIS A 455 11.77 10.03 -13.84
N ALA A 456 11.89 11.28 -14.30
CA ALA A 456 12.85 12.26 -13.77
C ALA A 456 12.66 12.44 -12.27
N LEU A 457 11.42 12.67 -11.80
CA LEU A 457 11.10 12.75 -10.38
C LEU A 457 11.60 11.52 -9.59
N ARG A 458 11.30 10.31 -10.07
CA ARG A 458 11.76 9.06 -9.40
C ARG A 458 13.27 8.92 -9.32
N VAL A 459 14.00 9.47 -10.28
CA VAL A 459 15.48 9.52 -10.25
C VAL A 459 15.93 10.56 -9.23
N GLY A 460 15.33 11.75 -9.22
CA GLY A 460 15.61 12.82 -8.26
C GLY A 460 15.32 12.42 -6.81
N ASP A 461 14.22 11.71 -6.56
CA ASP A 461 13.79 11.23 -5.24
C ASP A 461 14.85 10.36 -4.54
N ARG A 462 15.71 9.69 -5.31
CA ARG A 462 16.76 8.78 -4.80
C ARG A 462 18.05 9.51 -4.45
N LYS A 463 18.18 10.78 -4.82
CA LYS A 463 19.40 11.57 -4.59
C LYS A 463 19.36 12.18 -3.21
N ALA A 464 20.50 12.10 -2.52
CA ALA A 464 20.63 12.63 -1.17
C ALA A 464 20.54 14.17 -1.17
N PRO A 465 20.05 14.79 -0.08
CA PRO A 465 20.12 16.24 0.09
C PRO A 465 21.55 16.77 -0.13
N GLY A 466 21.69 17.88 -0.85
CA GLY A 466 22.99 18.45 -1.26
C GLY A 466 23.56 17.90 -2.58
N ASP A 467 22.99 16.83 -3.14
CA ASP A 467 23.29 16.41 -4.52
C ASP A 467 22.72 17.45 -5.51
N PRO A 468 23.49 17.95 -6.49
CA PRO A 468 23.00 18.89 -7.49
C PRO A 468 21.72 18.45 -8.23
N ILE A 469 21.52 17.15 -8.43
CA ILE A 469 20.29 16.57 -9.03
C ILE A 469 19.12 16.69 -8.06
N HIS A 470 19.34 16.47 -6.76
CA HIS A 470 18.34 16.69 -5.71
C HIS A 470 17.89 18.16 -5.72
N GLU A 471 18.83 19.11 -5.74
CA GLU A 471 18.52 20.55 -5.72
C GLU A 471 17.75 21.03 -6.96
N VAL A 472 18.09 20.51 -8.15
CA VAL A 472 17.32 20.79 -9.38
C VAL A 472 15.89 20.24 -9.27
N THR A 473 15.74 19.03 -8.75
CA THR A 473 14.41 18.40 -8.58
C THR A 473 13.57 19.17 -7.56
N ALA A 474 14.17 19.55 -6.43
CA ALA A 474 13.53 20.34 -5.38
C ALA A 474 12.97 21.64 -5.95
N ARG A 475 13.81 22.45 -6.63
CA ARG A 475 13.38 23.72 -7.24
C ARG A 475 12.25 23.55 -8.26
N TRP A 476 12.29 22.48 -9.05
CA TRP A 476 11.22 22.20 -10.01
C TRP A 476 9.89 21.87 -9.30
N LEU A 477 9.94 21.15 -8.18
CA LEU A 477 8.75 20.79 -7.39
C LEU A 477 8.10 21.98 -6.67
N GLU A 478 8.85 23.07 -6.41
CA GLU A 478 8.33 24.29 -5.77
C GLU A 478 7.31 25.03 -6.62
N ASP A 479 7.37 24.89 -7.94
CA ASP A 479 6.44 25.55 -8.86
C ASP A 479 5.20 24.68 -9.11
N ILE A 480 4.08 25.09 -8.49
CA ILE A 480 2.78 24.42 -8.62
C ILE A 480 2.21 24.46 -10.04
N THR A 481 2.71 25.32 -10.94
CA THR A 481 2.26 25.34 -12.34
C THR A 481 2.63 24.05 -13.08
N HIS A 482 3.61 23.30 -12.57
CA HIS A 482 3.95 21.97 -13.07
C HIS A 482 2.92 20.89 -12.74
N TYR A 483 1.95 21.16 -11.85
CA TYR A 483 1.01 20.19 -11.31
C TYR A 483 -0.19 20.07 -12.27
N VAL A 484 0.12 19.79 -13.53
CA VAL A 484 -0.84 19.66 -14.62
C VAL A 484 -1.76 18.45 -14.41
N HIS A 485 -2.99 18.51 -14.93
CA HIS A 485 -4.00 17.45 -14.81
C HIS A 485 -3.62 16.15 -15.55
N GLN A 486 -2.66 15.42 -15.00
CA GLN A 486 -2.25 14.09 -15.42
C GLN A 486 -2.23 13.20 -14.16
N PRO A 487 -3.26 12.36 -13.93
CA PRO A 487 -3.47 11.68 -12.64
C PRO A 487 -2.25 10.92 -12.10
N ARG A 488 -1.53 10.22 -12.97
CA ARG A 488 -0.33 9.44 -12.58
C ARG A 488 0.89 10.31 -12.28
N LEU A 489 0.99 11.48 -12.91
CA LEU A 489 2.03 12.46 -12.57
C LEU A 489 1.70 13.13 -11.24
N LEU A 490 0.45 13.50 -10.99
CA LEU A 490 0.00 14.09 -9.72
C LEU A 490 0.25 13.17 -8.52
N ILE A 491 0.00 11.87 -8.65
CA ILE A 491 0.37 10.90 -7.60
C ILE A 491 1.89 10.83 -7.40
N GLN A 492 2.68 10.83 -8.49
CA GLN A 492 4.13 10.87 -8.36
C GLN A 492 4.61 12.17 -7.70
N LEU A 493 4.03 13.31 -8.03
CA LEU A 493 4.35 14.61 -7.40
C LEU A 493 4.14 14.54 -5.89
N ALA A 494 2.98 14.02 -5.44
CA ALA A 494 2.72 13.82 -4.01
C ALA A 494 3.82 12.97 -3.34
N LEU A 495 4.18 11.83 -3.95
CA LEU A 495 5.25 10.95 -3.45
C LEU A 495 6.62 11.65 -3.43
N SER A 496 6.92 12.41 -4.47
CA SER A 496 8.21 13.10 -4.64
C SER A 496 8.37 14.17 -3.56
N LEU A 497 7.31 14.94 -3.26
CA LEU A 497 7.29 15.95 -2.18
C LEU A 497 7.58 15.34 -0.78
N GLY A 498 7.44 14.03 -0.62
CA GLY A 498 7.89 13.29 0.56
C GLY A 498 9.42 13.21 0.69
N SER A 499 10.15 13.22 -0.42
CA SER A 499 11.62 13.21 -0.44
C SER A 499 12.25 14.59 -0.22
N PHE A 500 11.48 15.67 -0.41
CA PHE A 500 11.95 17.05 -0.28
C PHE A 500 11.31 17.70 0.96
N GLN A 501 12.01 17.69 2.09
CA GLN A 501 11.40 17.94 3.42
C GLN A 501 11.12 19.43 3.75
N GLY A 502 11.22 20.35 2.78
CA GLY A 502 11.03 21.80 2.96
C GLY A 502 9.57 22.28 3.12
N SER A 503 9.40 23.57 3.46
CA SER A 503 8.09 24.20 3.63
C SER A 503 7.27 24.30 2.34
N GLN A 504 7.94 24.47 1.20
CA GLN A 504 7.30 24.48 -0.12
C GLN A 504 6.72 23.11 -0.47
N ALA A 505 7.39 22.02 -0.09
CA ALA A 505 6.88 20.69 -0.35
C ALA A 505 5.57 20.42 0.39
N LEU A 506 5.44 20.91 1.63
CA LEU A 506 4.18 20.85 2.38
C LEU A 506 3.08 21.72 1.74
N ASN A 507 3.44 22.87 1.13
CA ASN A 507 2.47 23.66 0.37
C ASN A 507 1.97 22.88 -0.86
N GLY A 508 2.88 22.22 -1.58
CA GLY A 508 2.54 21.35 -2.70
C GLY A 508 1.62 20.20 -2.28
N LEU A 509 1.91 19.52 -1.16
CA LEU A 509 1.04 18.46 -0.62
C LEU A 509 -0.35 18.99 -0.25
N ALA A 510 -0.44 20.16 0.38
CA ALA A 510 -1.72 20.79 0.72
C ALA A 510 -2.51 21.20 -0.54
N TYR A 511 -1.83 21.71 -1.56
CA TYR A 511 -2.44 22.02 -2.86
C TYR A 511 -3.01 20.76 -3.52
N LEU A 512 -2.23 19.68 -3.60
CA LEU A 512 -2.68 18.40 -4.16
C LEU A 512 -3.87 17.81 -3.39
N ALA A 513 -3.90 17.95 -2.07
CA ALA A 513 -5.05 17.54 -1.25
C ALA A 513 -6.32 18.33 -1.60
N HIS A 514 -6.20 19.64 -1.80
CA HIS A 514 -7.33 20.53 -2.04
C HIS A 514 -7.88 20.40 -3.46
N GLU A 515 -7.00 20.50 -4.47
CA GLU A 515 -7.40 20.52 -5.88
C GLU A 515 -7.61 19.13 -6.48
N HIS A 516 -6.97 18.11 -5.90
CA HIS A 516 -6.90 16.77 -6.48
C HIS A 516 -7.14 15.63 -5.47
N GLY A 517 -7.70 15.95 -4.30
CA GLY A 517 -8.00 14.95 -3.25
C GLY A 517 -8.97 13.85 -3.66
N GLU A 518 -9.81 14.10 -4.67
CA GLU A 518 -10.74 13.13 -5.26
C GLU A 518 -10.04 12.07 -6.14
N LEU A 519 -8.77 12.27 -6.50
CA LEU A 519 -8.02 11.27 -7.26
C LEU A 519 -7.80 10.02 -6.40
N PRO A 520 -8.15 8.82 -6.89
CA PRO A 520 -7.90 7.59 -6.13
C PRO A 520 -6.41 7.47 -5.79
N TRP A 521 -6.12 7.16 -4.52
CA TRP A 521 -4.80 7.02 -3.91
C TRP A 521 -4.07 8.33 -3.56
N MET A 522 -4.64 9.50 -3.86
CA MET A 522 -4.01 10.78 -3.52
C MET A 522 -3.83 10.95 -2.01
N ASP A 523 -4.85 10.59 -1.25
CA ASP A 523 -4.80 10.57 0.21
C ASP A 523 -3.64 9.72 0.74
N ILE A 524 -3.47 8.49 0.27
CA ILE A 524 -2.37 7.59 0.67
C ILE A 524 -1.01 8.18 0.26
N ALA A 525 -0.92 8.74 -0.95
CA ALA A 525 0.32 9.35 -1.44
C ALA A 525 0.73 10.55 -0.57
N ILE A 526 -0.22 11.39 -0.15
CA ILE A 526 0.03 12.53 0.73
C ILE A 526 0.38 12.08 2.14
N LEU A 527 -0.39 11.15 2.72
CA LEU A 527 -0.15 10.65 4.07
C LEU A 527 1.23 9.98 4.19
N SER A 528 1.62 9.15 3.21
CA SER A 528 2.95 8.53 3.17
C SER A 528 4.09 9.54 2.98
N SER A 529 3.82 10.69 2.37
CA SER A 529 4.79 11.77 2.13
C SER A 529 4.87 12.81 3.25
N SER A 530 4.02 12.66 4.27
CA SER A 530 3.91 13.59 5.40
C SER A 530 4.80 13.25 6.60
N TYR A 531 5.61 12.17 6.50
CA TYR A 531 6.42 11.65 7.60
C TYR A 531 7.18 12.76 8.37
N HIS A 532 6.97 12.82 9.69
CA HIS A 532 7.52 13.81 10.63
C HIS A 532 7.05 15.26 10.46
N ARG A 533 6.11 15.53 9.55
CA ARG A 533 5.57 16.87 9.25
C ARG A 533 4.03 16.90 9.28
N GLU A 534 3.41 15.89 9.89
CA GLU A 534 1.97 15.69 9.92
C GLU A 534 1.23 16.88 10.56
N ASP A 535 1.73 17.39 11.68
CA ASP A 535 1.16 18.56 12.37
C ASP A 535 1.19 19.82 11.48
N SER A 536 2.29 20.00 10.75
CA SER A 536 2.48 21.13 9.84
C SER A 536 1.66 21.01 8.55
N LEU A 537 1.40 19.78 8.08
CA LEU A 537 0.48 19.52 6.98
C LEU A 537 -0.97 19.75 7.44
N LEU A 538 -1.35 19.25 8.62
CA LEU A 538 -2.67 19.46 9.20
C LEU A 538 -3.01 20.95 9.31
N GLY A 539 -2.04 21.78 9.72
CA GLY A 539 -2.23 23.23 9.77
C GLY A 539 -2.58 23.84 8.40
N ARG A 540 -1.89 23.43 7.33
CA ARG A 540 -2.18 23.89 5.97
C ARG A 540 -3.55 23.41 5.48
N LEU A 541 -3.91 22.16 5.75
CA LEU A 541 -5.21 21.61 5.39
C LEU A 541 -6.35 22.36 6.09
N LEU A 542 -6.21 22.66 7.38
CA LEU A 542 -7.21 23.39 8.15
C LEU A 542 -7.28 24.88 7.80
N LEU A 543 -6.19 25.49 7.30
CA LEU A 543 -6.25 26.84 6.72
C LEU A 543 -7.13 26.88 5.47
N LEU A 544 -7.05 25.86 4.61
CA LEU A 544 -7.84 25.75 3.39
C LEU A 544 -9.29 25.31 3.67
N GLN A 545 -9.48 24.35 4.59
CA GLN A 545 -10.78 23.79 4.93
C GLN A 545 -10.95 23.67 6.46
N PRO A 546 -11.31 24.76 7.15
CA PRO A 546 -11.43 24.77 8.62
C PRO A 546 -12.45 23.79 9.19
N THR A 547 -13.47 23.41 8.42
CA THR A 547 -14.50 22.44 8.82
C THR A 547 -14.04 20.98 8.71
N GLY A 548 -12.77 20.73 8.40
CA GLY A 548 -12.21 19.39 8.27
C GLY A 548 -12.48 18.74 6.90
N SER A 549 -11.75 17.67 6.65
CA SER A 549 -11.86 16.80 5.46
C SER A 549 -11.56 15.36 5.87
N SER A 550 -11.94 14.38 5.04
CA SER A 550 -11.62 12.97 5.27
C SER A 550 -10.10 12.74 5.42
N LEU A 551 -9.29 13.46 4.65
CA LEU A 551 -7.84 13.43 4.77
C LEU A 551 -7.34 14.03 6.09
N SER A 552 -7.89 15.17 6.52
CA SER A 552 -7.51 15.81 7.79
C SER A 552 -7.85 14.92 8.98
N GLU A 553 -9.00 14.24 8.93
CA GLU A 553 -9.42 13.28 9.95
C GLU A 553 -8.45 12.10 10.03
N ARG A 554 -8.14 11.45 8.90
CA ARG A 554 -7.15 10.36 8.85
C ARG A 554 -5.76 10.79 9.32
N LEU A 555 -5.35 12.02 9.00
CA LEU A 555 -4.07 12.56 9.47
C LEU A 555 -4.08 12.74 11.00
N VAL A 556 -5.19 13.19 11.58
CA VAL A 556 -5.39 13.27 13.04
C VAL A 556 -5.42 11.88 13.67
N GLU A 557 -6.04 10.88 13.05
CA GLU A 557 -5.98 9.49 13.50
C GLU A 557 -4.53 8.99 13.56
N ILE A 558 -3.76 9.20 12.50
CA ILE A 558 -2.35 8.80 12.45
C ILE A 558 -1.54 9.49 13.56
N LEU A 559 -1.74 10.81 13.73
CA LEU A 559 -1.10 11.58 14.80
C LEU A 559 -1.46 11.04 16.19
N ALA A 560 -2.72 10.69 16.42
CA ALA A 560 -3.17 10.11 17.69
C ALA A 560 -2.59 8.70 17.93
N LEU A 561 -2.52 7.87 16.88
CA LEU A 561 -2.08 6.47 16.96
C LEU A 561 -0.56 6.31 17.08
N ARG A 562 0.24 7.25 16.55
CA ARG A 562 1.70 7.16 16.54
C ARG A 562 2.37 7.32 17.91
N LYS A 563 1.62 7.77 18.92
CA LYS A 563 2.12 7.99 20.29
C LYS A 563 3.34 8.94 20.35
N ASP A 564 3.43 9.89 19.42
CA ASP A 564 4.40 10.99 19.47
C ASP A 564 3.74 12.18 20.17
N ALA A 565 3.98 12.31 21.48
CA ALA A 565 3.33 13.32 22.31
C ALA A 565 3.63 14.76 21.85
N LEU A 566 4.82 15.01 21.29
CA LEU A 566 5.19 16.33 20.79
C LEU A 566 4.39 16.68 19.54
N GLN A 567 4.33 15.77 18.56
CA GLN A 567 3.50 15.97 17.38
C GLN A 567 2.01 16.09 17.72
N ALA A 568 1.51 15.26 18.65
CA ALA A 568 0.13 15.32 19.10
C ALA A 568 -0.21 16.67 19.78
N ARG A 569 0.70 17.22 20.60
CA ARG A 569 0.54 18.56 21.21
C ARG A 569 0.57 19.68 20.16
N LYS A 570 1.48 19.61 19.18
CA LYS A 570 1.50 20.57 18.05
C LYS A 570 0.21 20.51 17.24
N ALA A 571 -0.24 19.30 16.90
CA ALA A 571 -1.50 19.08 16.22
C ALA A 571 -2.70 19.58 17.04
N MET A 572 -2.71 19.39 18.36
CA MET A 572 -3.76 19.91 19.24
C MET A 572 -3.82 21.44 19.19
N ALA A 573 -2.68 22.12 19.25
CA ALA A 573 -2.62 23.58 19.13
C ALA A 573 -3.13 24.07 17.76
N VAL A 574 -2.80 23.34 16.69
CA VAL A 574 -3.29 23.58 15.33
C VAL A 574 -4.82 23.39 15.24
N VAL A 575 -5.36 22.33 15.83
CA VAL A 575 -6.80 22.04 15.85
C VAL A 575 -7.57 23.11 16.63
N GLU A 576 -7.09 23.50 17.80
CA GLU A 576 -7.74 24.54 18.63
C GLU A 576 -7.77 25.91 17.95
N SER A 577 -6.71 26.24 17.21
CA SER A 577 -6.59 27.52 16.51
C SER A 577 -7.37 27.55 15.20
N LEU A 578 -7.28 26.50 14.37
CA LEU A 578 -7.73 26.54 12.98
C LEU A 578 -9.00 25.76 12.69
N ALA A 579 -9.24 24.61 13.34
CA ALA A 579 -10.43 23.80 13.05
C ALA A 579 -11.71 24.51 13.52
N LYS A 580 -12.86 24.25 12.89
CA LYS A 580 -14.17 24.86 13.21
C LYS A 580 -15.27 23.80 13.24
N GLY A 581 -16.35 24.09 13.97
CA GLY A 581 -17.54 23.24 14.03
C GLY A 581 -17.27 21.85 14.62
N GLN A 582 -17.94 20.83 14.06
CA GLN A 582 -17.82 19.44 14.52
C GLN A 582 -16.40 18.88 14.37
N ALA A 583 -15.65 19.28 13.34
CA ALA A 583 -14.28 18.83 13.14
C ALA A 583 -13.36 19.22 14.30
N ARG A 584 -13.51 20.42 14.87
CA ARG A 584 -12.74 20.81 16.07
C ARG A 584 -13.00 19.87 17.23
N GLN A 585 -14.27 19.54 17.49
CA GLN A 585 -14.67 18.68 18.60
C GLN A 585 -14.15 17.24 18.40
N LEU A 586 -14.32 16.71 17.20
CA LEU A 586 -13.87 15.37 16.81
C LEU A 586 -12.34 15.24 16.92
N TYR A 587 -11.59 16.14 16.25
CA TYR A 587 -10.14 16.06 16.22
C TYR A 587 -9.52 16.28 17.60
N ARG A 588 -10.10 17.17 18.41
CA ARG A 588 -9.71 17.34 19.82
C ARG A 588 -9.91 16.05 20.61
N ALA A 589 -11.06 15.38 20.47
CA ALA A 589 -11.32 14.13 21.18
C ALA A 589 -10.33 13.01 20.78
N MET A 590 -10.03 12.90 19.49
CA MET A 590 -9.07 11.92 18.97
C MET A 590 -7.67 12.15 19.53
N LEU A 591 -7.18 13.40 19.47
CA LEU A 591 -5.86 13.75 20.00
C LEU A 591 -5.80 13.68 21.52
N ALA A 592 -6.88 14.03 22.23
CA ALA A 592 -6.95 13.92 23.69
C ALA A 592 -6.71 12.50 24.16
N SER A 593 -7.27 11.48 23.48
CA SER A 593 -7.04 10.08 23.83
C SER A 593 -5.56 9.65 23.76
N SER A 594 -4.78 10.28 22.86
CA SER A 594 -3.34 10.08 22.74
C SER A 594 -2.55 10.79 23.84
N LEU A 595 -3.04 11.94 24.29
CA LEU A 595 -2.44 12.78 25.33
C LEU A 595 -2.84 12.35 26.76
N GLU A 596 -3.98 11.66 26.93
CA GLU A 596 -4.46 11.11 28.20
C GLU A 596 -3.70 9.83 28.61
N GLN A 597 -3.03 9.16 27.67
CA GLN A 597 -1.99 8.17 27.98
C GLN A 597 -0.69 8.88 28.38
N ASP A 598 -0.77 9.70 29.42
CA ASP A 598 0.35 10.43 30.00
C ASP A 598 1.25 9.43 30.77
N ARG A 599 2.04 8.65 30.03
CA ARG A 599 3.35 8.22 30.52
C ARG A 599 4.38 9.07 29.80
N PRO A 600 5.29 9.75 30.52
CA PRO A 600 6.35 10.48 29.87
C PRO A 600 7.24 9.47 29.13
N ILE A 601 7.37 9.63 27.82
CA ILE A 601 8.43 9.01 27.03
C ILE A 601 9.24 10.16 26.44
N ASP A 602 10.34 10.49 27.10
CA ASP A 602 11.47 11.02 26.36
C ASP A 602 12.11 9.86 25.59
N ARG A 603 12.39 10.11 24.31
CA ARG A 603 13.37 9.33 23.56
C ARG A 603 14.69 9.41 24.33
N LEU A 604 15.06 8.38 25.07
CA LEU A 604 16.43 8.22 25.53
C LEU A 604 17.28 7.73 24.34
N VAL A 605 17.59 8.65 23.43
CA VAL A 605 18.93 8.64 22.84
C VAL A 605 19.79 9.25 23.94
N MET A 606 20.44 8.40 24.74
CA MET A 606 21.41 8.90 25.71
C MET A 606 22.65 9.28 24.94
N GLU A 607 22.94 10.57 24.86
CA GLU A 607 24.29 11.04 24.57
C GLU A 607 25.24 10.38 25.58
N ALA A 608 26.43 9.96 25.12
CA ALA A 608 27.43 9.39 26.02
C ALA A 608 27.65 10.36 27.18
N PRO A 609 27.50 9.92 28.46
CA PRO A 609 27.80 10.80 29.58
C PRO A 609 29.23 11.31 29.40
N GLN A 610 29.39 12.62 29.29
CA GLN A 610 30.71 13.22 29.30
C GLN A 610 31.20 13.19 30.73
N ALA A 611 32.42 12.67 30.94
CA ALA A 611 33.07 12.82 32.23
C ALA A 611 33.11 14.32 32.57
N PRO A 612 32.68 14.74 33.78
CA PRO A 612 32.80 16.12 34.19
C PRO A 612 34.27 16.55 34.09
N ASP A 613 34.51 17.79 33.66
CA ASP A 613 35.86 18.34 33.62
C ASP A 613 36.42 18.51 35.04
N GLU A 614 37.75 18.65 35.12
CA GLU A 614 38.47 18.74 36.40
C GLU A 614 37.97 19.92 37.25
N ALA A 615 37.61 21.04 36.60
CA ALA A 615 37.04 22.21 37.28
C ALA A 615 35.68 21.92 37.93
N THR A 616 34.82 21.14 37.27
CA THR A 616 33.53 20.72 37.83
C THR A 616 33.73 19.78 39.02
N LEU A 617 34.66 18.82 38.93
CA LEU A 617 34.97 17.91 40.04
C LEU A 617 35.52 18.65 41.26
N GLU A 618 36.42 19.62 41.06
CA GLU A 618 36.92 20.49 42.14
C GLU A 618 35.80 21.31 42.79
N GLU A 619 34.81 21.77 42.02
CA GLU A 619 33.67 22.49 42.56
C GLU A 619 32.77 21.58 43.42
N VAL A 620 32.52 20.34 42.99
CA VAL A 620 31.76 19.36 43.77
C VAL A 620 32.51 19.01 45.05
N GLU A 621 33.83 18.78 44.97
CA GLU A 621 34.68 18.49 46.13
C GLU A 621 34.66 19.65 47.14
N ARG A 622 34.66 20.90 46.67
CA ARG A 622 34.51 22.10 47.53
C ARG A 622 33.15 22.18 48.22
N LYS A 623 32.08 21.63 47.62
CA LYS A 623 30.73 21.59 48.20
C LYS A 623 30.54 20.42 49.18
N LEU A 624 31.30 19.32 49.01
CA LEU A 624 31.17 18.08 49.79
C LEU A 624 31.10 18.29 51.32
N PRO A 625 31.91 19.16 51.96
CA PRO A 625 31.81 19.39 53.41
C PRO A 625 30.43 19.89 53.87
N ARG A 626 29.70 20.64 53.03
CA ARG A 626 28.34 21.12 53.36
C ARG A 626 27.33 19.98 53.31
N PHE A 627 27.46 19.08 52.35
CA PHE A 627 26.63 17.89 52.24
C PHE A 627 26.91 16.90 53.39
N LEU A 628 28.18 16.67 53.73
CA LEU A 628 28.56 15.83 54.88
C LEU A 628 28.03 16.38 56.21
N LYS A 629 28.04 17.72 56.38
CA LYS A 629 27.46 18.34 57.58
C LYS A 629 25.95 18.11 57.68
N ALA A 630 25.23 18.16 56.55
CA ALA A 630 23.78 17.98 56.51
C ALA A 630 23.33 16.57 56.92
N LEU A 631 24.16 15.54 56.66
CA LEU A 631 23.92 14.16 57.09
C LEU A 631 23.72 14.03 58.62
N ASN A 632 24.30 14.95 59.40
CA ASN A 632 24.29 14.91 60.86
C ASN A 632 23.25 15.84 61.50
N THR A 633 22.45 16.57 60.70
CA THR A 633 21.56 17.64 61.20
C THR A 633 20.11 17.54 60.72
N SER A 634 19.75 16.58 59.86
CA SER A 634 18.40 16.51 59.29
C SER A 634 17.42 15.72 60.18
N ASP A 635 16.52 16.42 60.86
CA ASP A 635 15.27 15.88 61.46
C ASP A 635 14.08 15.97 60.47
N GLU A 636 14.34 16.03 59.16
CA GLU A 636 13.29 16.18 58.13
C GLU A 636 12.63 14.84 57.78
N ALA A 637 11.30 14.85 57.80
CA ALA A 637 10.42 13.68 57.83
C ALA A 637 10.61 12.68 56.68
N GLU A 638 10.53 11.38 57.00
CA GLU A 638 10.58 10.19 56.14
C GLU A 638 9.83 10.33 54.80
N THR A 639 8.69 11.01 54.81
CA THR A 639 7.86 11.23 53.62
C THR A 639 8.57 12.08 52.56
N SER A 640 9.36 13.08 52.97
CA SER A 640 10.09 13.94 52.03
C SER A 640 11.27 13.21 51.36
N GLY A 641 11.97 12.34 52.10
CA GLY A 641 13.08 11.55 51.55
C GLY A 641 12.59 10.53 50.52
N ARG A 642 11.43 9.90 50.79
CA ARG A 642 10.76 8.97 49.86
C ARG A 642 10.37 9.65 48.55
N ASP A 643 9.77 10.83 48.62
CA ASP A 643 9.34 11.57 47.42
C ASP A 643 10.54 12.07 46.61
N LEU A 644 11.59 12.59 47.28
CA LEU A 644 12.84 12.96 46.61
C LEU A 644 13.54 11.77 45.94
N PHE A 645 13.55 10.60 46.58
CA PHE A 645 14.03 9.36 45.97
C PHE A 645 13.20 8.99 44.73
N LYS A 646 11.88 9.14 44.82
CA LYS A 646 10.96 8.88 43.70
C LYS A 646 11.23 9.81 42.51
N ASP A 647 11.54 11.07 42.79
CA ASP A 647 11.73 12.09 41.76
C ASP A 647 13.11 12.02 41.10
N HIS A 648 14.16 11.62 41.83
CA HIS A 648 15.54 11.70 41.35
C HIS A 648 16.22 10.35 41.08
N CYS A 649 15.82 9.28 41.79
CA CYS A 649 16.56 8.01 41.81
C CYS A 649 15.73 6.83 41.29
N ALA A 650 14.41 6.85 41.50
CA ALA A 650 13.50 5.72 41.22
C ALA A 650 13.36 5.39 39.73
N ALA A 651 13.78 6.29 38.84
CA ALA A 651 13.87 6.00 37.42
C ALA A 651 14.86 4.86 37.14
N CYS A 652 15.95 4.73 37.91
CA CYS A 652 16.97 3.70 37.67
C CYS A 652 17.07 2.68 38.80
N HIS A 653 16.88 3.10 40.05
CA HIS A 653 17.09 2.26 41.22
C HIS A 653 15.78 1.85 41.88
N GLN A 654 15.79 0.67 42.48
CA GLN A 654 14.72 0.20 43.35
C GLN A 654 15.17 0.32 44.79
N ALA A 655 14.30 0.87 45.63
CA ALA A 655 14.44 0.83 47.08
C ALA A 655 13.03 0.74 47.70
N ARG A 656 12.83 -0.20 48.62
CA ARG A 656 11.62 -0.43 49.43
C ARG A 656 10.36 -0.54 48.57
N GLY A 657 10.47 -1.28 47.47
CA GLY A 657 9.40 -1.46 46.49
C GLY A 657 9.08 -0.23 45.63
N ILE A 658 9.86 0.85 45.73
CA ILE A 658 9.71 2.07 44.92
C ILE A 658 10.81 2.10 43.87
N GLY A 659 10.44 2.44 42.63
CA GLY A 659 11.36 2.58 41.51
C GLY A 659 11.52 1.32 40.68
N THR A 660 12.62 1.24 39.94
CA THR A 660 12.82 0.21 38.91
C THR A 660 14.19 -0.45 39.02
N MET A 661 14.38 -1.59 38.36
CA MET A 661 15.62 -2.36 38.41
C MET A 661 16.48 -2.15 37.15
N ALA A 662 16.81 -0.89 36.84
CA ALA A 662 17.80 -0.61 35.80
C ALA A 662 19.22 -0.65 36.36
N GLY A 663 19.47 0.13 37.42
CA GLY A 663 20.69 0.13 38.24
C GLY A 663 20.60 -0.81 39.45
N PRO A 664 21.62 -0.82 40.32
CA PRO A 664 21.65 -1.62 41.55
C PRO A 664 20.40 -1.46 42.41
N ASN A 665 19.93 -2.55 43.02
CA ASN A 665 18.92 -2.48 44.07
C ASN A 665 19.56 -1.87 45.33
N LEU A 666 18.93 -0.81 45.86
CA LEU A 666 19.41 -0.04 46.99
C LEU A 666 18.76 -0.45 48.34
N ASP A 667 18.01 -1.55 48.37
CA ASP A 667 17.37 -2.10 49.58
C ASP A 667 18.38 -2.43 50.70
N SER A 668 19.64 -2.66 50.35
CA SER A 668 20.71 -3.04 51.29
C SER A 668 21.61 -1.87 51.71
N GLU A 669 21.33 -0.65 51.25
CA GLU A 669 22.19 0.52 51.51
C GLU A 669 22.22 0.93 52.99
N PHE A 670 21.28 0.48 53.82
CA PHE A 670 21.32 0.67 55.28
C PHE A 670 22.59 0.14 55.95
N GLN A 671 23.29 -0.82 55.31
CA GLN A 671 24.54 -1.38 55.82
C GLN A 671 25.76 -0.49 55.50
N ARG A 672 25.63 0.47 54.57
CA ARG A 672 26.72 1.34 54.15
C ARG A 672 26.73 2.64 54.96
N ALA A 673 27.92 3.20 55.15
CA ALA A 673 28.08 4.48 55.82
C ALA A 673 27.41 5.58 54.97
N PRO A 674 26.67 6.53 55.58
CA PRO A 674 25.93 7.55 54.84
C PRO A 674 26.85 8.46 54.02
N GLU A 675 28.09 8.67 54.46
CA GLU A 675 29.11 9.42 53.74
C GLU A 675 29.54 8.71 52.45
N THR A 676 29.54 7.38 52.44
CA THR A 676 29.88 6.59 51.25
C THR A 676 28.76 6.68 50.21
N ILE A 677 27.50 6.54 50.62
CA ILE A 677 26.34 6.69 49.72
C ILE A 677 26.29 8.11 49.16
N LEU A 678 26.57 9.12 49.99
CA LEU A 678 26.67 10.50 49.56
C LEU A 678 27.77 10.69 48.52
N ARG A 679 28.96 10.08 48.72
CA ARG A 679 30.05 10.16 47.76
C ARG A 679 29.66 9.53 46.43
N ASP A 680 29.07 8.34 46.42
CA ASP A 680 28.62 7.68 45.19
C ASP A 680 27.57 8.51 44.43
N MET A 681 26.68 9.20 45.15
CA MET A 681 25.66 10.06 44.55
C MET A 681 26.26 11.33 43.94
N LEU A 682 27.26 11.93 44.58
CA LEU A 682 27.90 13.15 44.10
C LEU A 682 29.02 12.91 43.07
N PHE A 683 29.63 11.72 43.10
CA PHE A 683 30.73 11.30 42.23
C PHE A 683 30.42 9.95 41.54
N PRO A 684 29.35 9.88 40.72
CA PRO A 684 28.83 8.62 40.20
C PRO A 684 29.80 7.86 39.29
N HIS A 685 30.83 8.51 38.75
CA HIS A 685 31.81 7.89 37.86
C HIS A 685 33.04 7.32 38.60
N GLU A 686 33.21 7.58 39.91
CA GLU A 686 34.38 7.12 40.67
C GLU A 686 34.40 5.60 40.89
N THR A 687 33.23 5.00 41.10
CA THR A 687 33.10 3.55 41.33
C THR A 687 31.81 3.05 40.70
N ILE A 688 31.93 2.16 39.72
CA ILE A 688 30.79 1.52 39.05
C ILE A 688 30.62 0.12 39.63
N THR A 689 29.40 -0.21 40.05
CA THR A 689 29.09 -1.54 40.60
C THR A 689 29.16 -2.60 39.51
N GLN A 690 29.83 -3.71 39.79
CA GLN A 690 29.97 -4.83 38.84
C GLN A 690 28.59 -5.36 38.40
N GLY A 691 28.42 -5.61 37.10
CA GLY A 691 27.15 -6.03 36.49
C GLY A 691 26.20 -4.88 36.14
N PHE A 692 26.66 -3.63 36.24
CA PHE A 692 25.96 -2.42 35.82
C PHE A 692 26.86 -1.53 34.97
N GLU A 693 27.73 -2.16 34.17
CA GLU A 693 28.60 -1.49 33.22
C GLU A 693 27.76 -0.88 32.08
N THR A 694 28.15 0.31 31.65
CA THR A 694 27.55 0.99 30.51
C THR A 694 28.09 0.41 29.22
N VAL A 695 27.21 -0.06 28.34
CA VAL A 695 27.55 -0.62 27.03
C VAL A 695 26.93 0.22 25.94
N HIS A 696 27.73 0.50 24.90
CA HIS A 696 27.31 1.13 23.66
C HIS A 696 27.38 0.12 22.51
N LEU A 697 26.25 -0.05 21.84
CA LEU A 697 26.10 -0.90 20.67
C LEU A 697 26.07 -0.01 19.44
N GLU A 698 27.13 -0.07 18.65
CA GLU A 698 27.13 0.52 17.31
C GLU A 698 26.31 -0.39 16.40
N MET A 699 25.20 0.11 15.86
CA MET A 699 24.26 -0.71 15.10
C MET A 699 24.66 -0.70 13.62
N LYS A 700 24.56 -1.85 12.94
CA LYS A 700 24.84 -1.92 11.49
C LYS A 700 23.88 -1.07 10.66
N GLU A 701 22.65 -0.93 11.16
CA GLU A 701 21.59 -0.10 10.58
C GLU A 701 20.78 0.53 11.72
N GLY A 702 20.47 1.83 11.59
CA GLY A 702 19.75 2.59 12.62
C GLY A 702 20.68 3.37 13.54
N ALA A 703 20.11 3.94 14.61
CA ALA A 703 20.87 4.67 15.60
C ALA A 703 21.57 3.72 16.58
N ASP A 704 22.73 4.13 17.07
CA ASP A 704 23.44 3.42 18.12
C ASP A 704 22.64 3.41 19.43
N VAL A 705 22.91 2.41 20.26
CA VAL A 705 22.15 2.18 21.49
C VAL A 705 23.09 2.10 22.67
N MET A 706 22.80 2.87 23.73
CA MET A 706 23.56 2.81 24.98
C MET A 706 22.67 2.42 26.15
N GLY A 707 23.13 1.50 27.00
CA GLY A 707 22.40 1.01 28.16
C GLY A 707 23.25 0.15 29.09
N LEU A 708 22.67 -0.31 30.21
CA LEU A 708 23.36 -1.15 31.20
C LEU A 708 23.31 -2.61 30.79
N LEU A 709 24.42 -3.34 30.83
CA LEU A 709 24.43 -4.75 30.43
C LEU A 709 23.58 -5.60 31.39
N ALA A 710 22.50 -6.19 30.88
CA ALA A 710 21.59 -7.05 31.65
C ALA A 710 21.99 -8.53 31.57
N SER A 711 22.33 -8.97 30.36
CA SER A 711 22.76 -10.34 30.04
C SER A 711 23.40 -10.38 28.67
N GLU A 712 24.33 -11.32 28.49
CA GLU A 712 25.03 -11.55 27.24
C GLU A 712 25.00 -13.05 26.90
N SER A 713 24.77 -13.36 25.62
CA SER A 713 24.81 -14.71 25.07
C SER A 713 25.62 -14.73 23.77
N PRO A 714 25.93 -15.93 23.21
CA PRO A 714 26.59 -16.04 21.92
C PRO A 714 25.83 -15.40 20.75
N THR A 715 24.52 -15.18 20.87
CA THR A 715 23.67 -14.68 19.77
C THR A 715 23.02 -13.33 20.05
N SER A 716 23.00 -12.87 21.30
CA SER A 716 22.32 -11.64 21.69
C SER A 716 22.91 -10.96 22.92
N LEU A 717 22.63 -9.67 23.07
CA LEU A 717 22.87 -8.87 24.27
C LEU A 717 21.56 -8.25 24.72
N THR A 718 21.29 -8.24 26.03
CA THR A 718 20.16 -7.53 26.61
C THR A 718 20.67 -6.35 27.40
N LEU A 719 20.15 -5.15 27.10
CA LEU A 719 20.46 -3.92 27.83
C LEU A 719 19.26 -3.49 28.69
N ARG A 720 19.53 -2.95 29.87
CA ARG A 720 18.56 -2.24 30.73
C ARG A 720 18.67 -0.74 30.50
N PHE A 721 17.52 -0.07 30.56
CA PHE A 721 17.42 1.38 30.38
C PHE A 721 16.75 2.01 31.61
N PRO A 722 16.99 3.31 31.86
CA PRO A 722 16.18 4.08 32.79
C PRO A 722 14.68 3.85 32.57
N GLY A 723 13.92 3.71 33.65
CA GLY A 723 12.53 3.27 33.67
C GLY A 723 12.34 1.75 33.76
N GLY A 724 13.43 0.97 33.88
CA GLY A 724 13.40 -0.48 34.13
C GLY A 724 13.11 -1.33 32.90
N SER A 725 13.04 -0.72 31.71
CA SER A 725 12.82 -1.47 30.48
C SER A 725 14.07 -2.24 30.08
N GLN A 726 13.87 -3.41 29.45
CA GLN A 726 14.95 -4.22 28.90
C GLN A 726 14.73 -4.43 27.41
N ARG A 727 15.81 -4.44 26.64
CA ARG A 727 15.74 -4.75 25.21
C ARG A 727 16.88 -5.68 24.82
N THR A 728 16.54 -6.72 24.08
CA THR A 728 17.49 -7.69 23.53
C THR A 728 17.82 -7.35 22.09
N PHE A 729 19.11 -7.28 21.79
CA PHE A 729 19.70 -7.01 20.49
C PHE A 729 20.41 -8.26 19.98
N LEU A 730 20.17 -8.62 18.73
CA LEU A 730 20.86 -9.76 18.12
C LEU A 730 22.25 -9.32 17.68
N ARG A 731 23.30 -10.09 18.01
CA ARG A 731 24.69 -9.75 17.62
C ARG A 731 24.86 -9.52 16.12
N LYS A 732 24.06 -10.19 15.28
CA LYS A 732 24.10 -10.00 13.82
C LYS A 732 23.78 -8.56 13.39
N GLN A 733 23.03 -7.81 14.21
CA GLN A 733 22.60 -6.43 13.98
C GLN A 733 23.61 -5.41 14.52
N ILE A 734 24.60 -5.84 15.31
CA ILE A 734 25.57 -5.00 15.99
C ILE A 734 26.86 -5.00 15.17
N ALA A 735 27.38 -3.82 14.85
CA ALA A 735 28.66 -3.62 14.20
C ALA A 735 29.79 -3.74 15.23
N HIS A 736 29.72 -2.96 16.31
CA HIS A 736 30.71 -2.94 17.39
C HIS A 736 30.04 -2.84 18.77
N ILE A 737 30.71 -3.39 19.79
CA ILE A 737 30.30 -3.31 21.19
C ILE A 737 31.42 -2.58 21.93
N HIS A 738 31.09 -1.45 22.56
CA HIS A 738 32.03 -0.67 23.35
C HIS A 738 31.58 -0.66 24.82
N GLU A 739 32.48 -1.06 25.71
CA GLU A 739 32.29 -0.89 27.15
C GLU A 739 32.80 0.50 27.57
N TYR A 740 31.96 1.27 28.23
CA TYR A 740 32.31 2.60 28.74
C TYR A 740 32.56 2.53 30.26
N HIS A 741 33.69 3.07 30.71
CA HIS A 741 34.01 3.21 32.13
C HIS A 741 33.35 4.46 32.78
N LEU A 742 32.14 4.81 32.34
CA LEU A 742 31.39 5.94 32.89
C LEU A 742 29.99 5.48 33.31
N SER A 743 29.61 5.83 34.54
CA SER A 743 28.25 5.59 35.05
C SER A 743 27.18 6.34 34.25
N MET A 744 26.01 5.73 34.10
CA MET A 744 24.82 6.37 33.53
C MET A 744 24.08 7.28 34.53
N MET A 745 24.51 7.35 35.79
CA MET A 745 23.96 8.29 36.75
C MET A 745 24.33 9.74 36.36
N PRO A 746 23.41 10.72 36.50
CA PRO A 746 23.70 12.12 36.23
C PRO A 746 24.86 12.67 37.09
N ALA A 747 25.84 13.31 36.46
CA ALA A 747 26.99 13.91 37.15
C ALA A 747 26.65 15.22 37.90
N GLN A 748 25.44 15.77 37.72
CA GLN A 748 25.07 17.10 38.19
C GLN A 748 24.34 17.11 39.56
N PHE A 749 24.25 15.98 40.27
CA PHE A 749 23.50 15.91 41.53
C PHE A 749 23.97 16.92 42.59
N ALA A 750 25.25 17.26 42.61
CA ALA A 750 25.81 18.30 43.50
C ALA A 750 25.29 19.72 43.24
N SER A 751 24.70 19.96 42.07
CA SER A 751 24.10 21.23 41.66
C SER A 751 22.57 21.18 41.66
N VAL A 752 21.98 19.99 41.57
CA VAL A 752 20.53 19.77 41.54
C VAL A 752 19.95 19.58 42.95
N LEU A 753 20.63 18.84 43.83
CA LEU A 753 20.17 18.56 45.18
C LEU A 753 20.78 19.54 46.18
N LYS A 754 19.97 20.04 47.12
CA LYS A 754 20.48 20.75 48.30
C LYS A 754 21.05 19.76 49.32
N PRO A 755 21.98 20.19 50.20
CA PRO A 755 22.53 19.35 51.25
C PRO A 755 21.51 18.57 52.10
N ASN A 756 20.41 19.21 52.50
CA ASN A 756 19.36 18.54 53.29
C ASN A 756 18.52 17.56 52.45
N GLU A 757 18.28 17.86 51.17
CA GLU A 757 17.53 16.98 50.26
C GLU A 757 18.33 15.67 50.00
N ALA A 758 19.64 15.79 49.80
CA ALA A 758 20.54 14.65 49.73
C ALA A 758 20.56 13.82 51.02
N ALA A 759 20.62 14.48 52.18
CA ALA A 759 20.57 13.81 53.48
C ALA A 759 19.23 13.08 53.71
N ALA A 760 18.10 13.67 53.29
CA ALA A 760 16.78 13.06 53.38
C ALA A 760 16.64 11.79 52.52
N ILE A 761 17.17 11.81 51.28
CA ILE A 761 17.22 10.61 50.41
C ILE A 761 18.04 9.50 51.09
N ILE A 762 19.22 9.83 51.62
CA ILE A 762 20.10 8.85 52.28
C ILE A 762 19.45 8.32 53.56
N SER A 763 18.78 9.18 54.33
CA SER A 763 18.02 8.75 55.50
C SER A 763 16.92 7.74 55.14
N PHE A 764 16.19 7.98 54.05
CA PHE A 764 15.19 7.03 53.52
C PHE A 764 15.83 5.69 53.13
N LEU A 765 16.95 5.70 52.41
CA LEU A 765 17.66 4.48 52.01
C LEU A 765 18.22 3.69 53.20
N ARG A 766 18.59 4.38 54.30
CA ARG A 766 19.29 3.77 55.44
C ARG A 766 18.42 3.38 56.62
N GLN A 767 17.12 3.63 56.56
CA GLN A 767 16.20 3.07 57.54
C GLN A 767 16.27 1.53 57.51
N ASN A 768 15.94 0.86 58.61
CA ASN A 768 15.99 -0.60 58.73
C ASN A 768 14.56 -1.12 59.00
N GLU A 769 13.88 -1.68 58.00
CA GLU A 769 12.53 -2.24 58.19
C GLU A 769 12.62 -3.75 58.44
N ALA A 770 12.69 -4.10 59.73
CA ALA A 770 12.17 -5.37 60.20
C ALA A 770 11.09 -5.10 61.26
N THR A 771 9.92 -4.63 60.84
CA THR A 771 8.63 -4.91 61.52
C THR A 771 7.48 -4.57 60.57
N PRO A 772 6.39 -5.36 60.61
CA PRO A 772 5.58 -5.78 59.45
C PRO A 772 4.61 -4.74 58.89
#